data_AF-A0A815L9J6-F1
#
_entry.id   AF-A0A815L9J6-F1
#
_cell.length_a   1.000
_cell.length_b   1.000
_cell.length_c   1.000
_cell.angle_alpha   90.00
_cell.angle_beta   90.00
_cell.angle_gamma   90.00
#
_symmetry.space_group_name_H-M   'P 1'
#
loop_
_entity.id
_entity.type
_entity.pdbx_description
1 polymer ?
#
loop_
_entity_poly.entity_id
_entity_poly.type
_entity_poly.pdbx_seq_one_letter_code
_entity_poly.pdbx_strand_id
1 'polypeptide(L)'
;MLSLSSSNNDDNDSNIVDLLYHLCKENEVEKVRSILPYIDNINIINKIQNSTGSTCLHVACYYGHQHMVQLLLEYGALHSVRNLRHNLTPYEEACTDDIKQLFVEHHKLFSNNDFDYDYIEWSVVGDDLLGKRREFRQAIDLYKTYNNHNLVSKLLAEVIHYYLNEYLINQSNDTDNSEDQITREQIETIEGYFKEAIEKQDYLTYFVKAYTLTNCFYKVLNKHLALYILQYFDKTKDFSSNYRLVNCLVHIVTLLIYHPNLPQYRYQGICYRGMRITQNDLNQYLSNQHILNRSFLSTSIDREVAEMFAGEGQQSKMRYTPKNHCALQYSCLCQYLIKQNSTAINIQSLSTRPDEKEILILPFTVFKVIAIKQNYLNDPTASISIEIELEECEDPNDNKNESENSGTPRTLSSTSDDIKDVEEYIKFKQRKRRLYSIIGLLAFAILSGLTFIFIFIFVIQKNFTPATENDDDDYPLPQGCPNISNRSSWNARPYKSREKFASLPVTYIVVHQLGNLNSIMNHQDCINEIKEVQNQQMDNRKWEDIGFNFLLCDDSDDQQQIYIGRGWKSIGAHCIGYNPRSLGIGIIGNYTSIKSLKAFKLLIQCGIMKNDIMKNFTLVGHRNSRNIYEYYLEYFRNDTDLQYNNQASKKQFWCA
;
A
#
# COMPACT_ATOMS: atom_id res chain seq x y z
N MET A 1 14.31 -29.30 16.31
CA MET A 1 13.36 -30.43 16.34
C MET A 1 11.98 -29.87 16.63
N LEU A 2 11.17 -29.71 15.59
CA LEU A 2 9.75 -30.07 15.50
C LEU A 2 9.34 -29.68 14.07
N SER A 3 9.20 -30.70 13.23
CA SER A 3 8.72 -30.64 11.85
C SER A 3 7.20 -30.47 11.84
N LEU A 4 6.62 -29.60 11.01
CA LEU A 4 5.24 -29.75 10.56
C LEU A 4 5.09 -29.33 9.09
N SER A 5 4.63 -30.30 8.33
CA SER A 5 4.28 -30.35 6.92
C SER A 5 3.00 -29.59 6.58
N SER A 6 2.91 -29.15 5.32
CA SER A 6 1.72 -28.87 4.51
C SER A 6 0.39 -28.69 5.25
N SER A 7 -0.04 -27.45 5.36
CA SER A 7 -1.38 -27.11 5.79
C SER A 7 -1.75 -25.77 5.14
N ASN A 8 -3.04 -25.52 4.93
CA ASN A 8 -3.64 -24.40 4.17
C ASN A 8 -2.96 -23.04 4.45
N ASN A 9 -3.11 -22.01 3.60
CA ASN A 9 -2.63 -20.65 3.97
C ASN A 9 -3.17 -20.22 5.35
N ASP A 10 -4.35 -20.71 5.74
CA ASP A 10 -4.90 -20.56 7.10
C ASP A 10 -4.15 -21.35 8.17
N ASP A 11 -3.66 -22.55 7.86
CA ASP A 11 -2.95 -23.42 8.80
C ASP A 11 -1.46 -23.07 8.92
N ASN A 12 -0.82 -22.53 7.88
CA ASN A 12 0.56 -22.02 7.97
C ASN A 12 0.59 -20.71 8.74
N ASP A 13 -0.40 -19.83 8.53
CA ASP A 13 -0.62 -18.69 9.40
C ASP A 13 -0.97 -19.16 10.82
N SER A 14 -1.80 -20.21 10.99
CA SER A 14 -2.07 -20.80 12.31
C SER A 14 -0.79 -21.32 12.97
N ASN A 15 0.09 -22.03 12.24
CA ASN A 15 1.35 -22.55 12.75
C ASN A 15 2.34 -21.43 13.13
N ILE A 16 2.40 -20.34 12.37
CA ILE A 16 3.22 -19.17 12.70
C ILE A 16 2.65 -18.41 13.89
N VAL A 17 1.32 -18.27 13.97
CA VAL A 17 0.64 -17.71 15.16
C VAL A 17 0.92 -18.58 16.39
N ASP A 18 0.83 -19.91 16.26
CA ASP A 18 1.13 -20.86 17.33
C ASP A 18 2.61 -20.75 17.75
N LEU A 19 3.54 -20.67 16.80
CA LEU A 19 4.97 -20.50 17.06
C LEU A 19 5.27 -19.17 17.76
N LEU A 20 4.77 -18.05 17.23
CA LEU A 20 4.95 -16.73 17.84
C LEU A 20 4.33 -16.68 19.23
N TYR A 21 3.14 -17.27 19.41
CA TYR A 21 2.48 -17.37 20.70
C TYR A 21 3.35 -18.13 21.70
N HIS A 22 3.91 -19.27 21.30
CA HIS A 22 4.82 -20.05 22.15
C HIS A 22 6.10 -19.29 22.50
N LEU A 23 6.73 -18.61 21.53
CA LEU A 23 7.93 -17.82 21.81
C LEU A 23 7.64 -16.60 22.70
N CYS A 24 6.49 -15.97 22.53
CA CYS A 24 6.02 -14.89 23.40
C CYS A 24 5.73 -15.38 24.81
N LYS A 25 5.12 -16.56 24.94
CA LYS A 25 4.86 -17.22 26.23
C LYS A 25 6.15 -17.56 26.99
N GLU A 26 7.16 -18.07 26.30
CA GLU A 26 8.45 -18.45 26.90
C GLU A 26 9.45 -17.27 27.00
N ASN A 27 9.02 -16.05 26.65
CA ASN A 27 9.82 -14.81 26.69
C ASN A 27 11.13 -14.84 25.86
N GLU A 28 11.11 -15.49 24.70
CA GLU A 28 12.26 -15.65 23.82
C GLU A 28 12.46 -14.40 22.93
N VAL A 29 12.72 -13.24 23.56
CA VAL A 29 12.71 -11.90 22.93
C VAL A 29 13.64 -11.82 21.71
N GLU A 30 14.85 -12.38 21.78
CA GLU A 30 15.82 -12.32 20.68
C GLU A 30 15.42 -13.20 19.48
N LYS A 31 14.74 -14.31 19.74
CA LYS A 31 14.18 -15.15 18.67
C LYS A 31 13.01 -14.44 18.00
N VAL A 32 12.15 -13.79 18.77
CA VAL A 32 11.04 -12.98 18.22
C VAL A 32 11.58 -11.78 17.43
N ARG A 33 12.56 -11.02 17.96
CA ARG A 33 13.21 -9.88 17.28
C ARG A 33 13.90 -10.28 15.99
N SER A 34 14.48 -11.47 15.93
CA SER A 34 15.13 -12.01 14.71
C SER A 34 14.17 -12.63 13.71
N ILE A 35 12.94 -12.98 14.10
CA ILE A 35 11.92 -13.54 13.19
C ILE A 35 10.98 -12.46 12.64
N LEU A 36 10.56 -11.48 13.46
CA LEU A 36 9.58 -10.44 13.10
C LEU A 36 9.89 -9.68 11.78
N PRO A 37 11.13 -9.26 11.48
CA PRO A 37 11.45 -8.58 10.20
C PRO A 37 11.28 -9.45 8.95
N TYR A 38 11.19 -10.77 9.10
CA TYR A 38 11.13 -11.75 8.01
C TYR A 38 9.73 -12.34 7.80
N ILE A 39 8.73 -11.82 8.52
CA ILE A 39 7.33 -12.18 8.37
C ILE A 39 6.69 -11.25 7.33
N ASP A 40 6.22 -11.81 6.21
CA ASP A 40 5.68 -11.02 5.10
C ASP A 40 4.29 -10.41 5.37
N ASN A 41 3.53 -11.02 6.29
CA ASN A 41 2.23 -10.52 6.74
C ASN A 41 2.35 -10.03 8.19
N ILE A 42 2.66 -8.73 8.35
CA ILE A 42 2.83 -8.13 9.68
C ILE A 42 1.57 -8.25 10.55
N ASN A 43 0.38 -8.36 9.94
CA ASN A 43 -0.90 -8.52 10.67
C ASN A 43 -1.03 -9.87 11.40
N ILE A 44 -0.12 -10.83 11.15
CA ILE A 44 -0.14 -12.12 11.84
C ILE A 44 0.10 -12.00 13.36
N ILE A 45 0.80 -10.95 13.79
CA ILE A 45 1.02 -10.65 15.22
C ILE A 45 -0.29 -10.35 15.96
N ASN A 46 -1.32 -9.94 15.21
CA ASN A 46 -2.66 -9.57 15.68
C ASN A 46 -3.68 -10.69 15.52
N LYS A 47 -3.33 -11.81 14.89
CA LYS A 47 -4.22 -12.95 14.69
C LYS A 47 -4.38 -13.73 15.99
N ILE A 48 -5.62 -14.11 16.30
CA ILE A 48 -5.97 -14.85 17.51
C ILE A 48 -5.58 -16.33 17.33
N GLN A 49 -4.87 -16.89 18.30
CA GLN A 49 -4.49 -18.30 18.29
C GLN A 49 -5.71 -19.20 18.51
N ASN A 50 -5.93 -20.17 17.62
CA ASN A 50 -7.12 -21.03 17.62
C ASN A 50 -7.29 -21.83 18.91
N SER A 51 -6.19 -22.28 19.51
CA SER A 51 -6.23 -23.14 20.69
C SER A 51 -6.54 -22.36 21.98
N THR A 52 -5.96 -21.17 22.16
CA THR A 52 -6.07 -20.39 23.40
C THR A 52 -7.08 -19.25 23.32
N GLY A 53 -7.43 -18.82 22.10
CA GLY A 53 -8.30 -17.68 21.87
C GLY A 53 -7.63 -16.34 22.15
N SER A 54 -6.30 -16.28 22.28
CA SER A 54 -5.53 -15.07 22.62
C SER A 54 -4.50 -14.71 21.55
N THR A 55 -4.09 -13.44 21.47
CA THR A 55 -2.99 -13.00 20.59
C THR A 55 -1.63 -13.10 21.28
N CYS A 56 -0.54 -12.89 20.54
CA CYS A 56 0.83 -12.84 21.08
C CYS A 56 1.00 -11.74 22.15
N LEU A 57 0.30 -10.61 21.98
CA LEU A 57 0.33 -9.51 22.94
C LEU A 57 -0.39 -9.87 24.25
N HIS A 58 -1.52 -10.58 24.18
CA HIS A 58 -2.22 -11.07 25.38
C HIS A 58 -1.34 -11.99 26.22
N VAL A 59 -0.66 -12.96 25.59
CA VAL A 59 0.15 -13.92 26.34
C VAL A 59 1.38 -13.25 26.96
N ALA A 60 2.02 -12.31 26.26
CA ALA A 60 3.12 -11.53 26.84
C ALA A 60 2.68 -10.69 28.06
N CYS A 61 1.45 -10.14 28.03
CA CYS A 61 0.89 -9.37 29.14
C CYS A 61 0.48 -10.23 30.33
N TYR A 62 -0.14 -11.38 30.08
CA TYR A 62 -0.55 -12.34 31.11
C TYR A 62 0.66 -12.90 31.88
N TYR A 63 1.76 -13.19 31.18
CA TYR A 63 2.94 -13.79 31.80
C TYR A 63 3.96 -12.79 32.37
N GLY A 64 3.73 -11.48 32.22
CA GLY A 64 4.62 -10.50 32.84
C GLY A 64 5.83 -10.09 31.98
N HIS A 65 5.81 -10.33 30.67
CA HIS A 65 7.00 -10.22 29.81
C HIS A 65 7.21 -8.81 29.25
N GLN A 66 7.69 -7.89 30.08
CA GLN A 66 7.84 -6.46 29.78
C GLN A 66 8.57 -6.18 28.44
N HIS A 67 9.77 -6.73 28.23
CA HIS A 67 10.54 -6.50 27.00
C HIS A 67 9.89 -7.12 25.75
N MET A 68 9.16 -8.23 25.90
CA MET A 68 8.40 -8.84 24.81
C MET A 68 7.20 -7.97 24.44
N VAL A 69 6.48 -7.43 25.43
CA VAL A 69 5.37 -6.48 25.22
C VAL A 69 5.86 -5.26 24.45
N GLN A 70 6.97 -4.66 24.86
CA GLN A 70 7.55 -3.51 24.16
C GLN A 70 7.92 -3.84 22.71
N LEU A 71 8.59 -4.97 22.48
CA LEU A 71 8.97 -5.43 21.13
C LEU A 71 7.74 -5.66 20.23
N LEU A 72 6.69 -6.31 20.75
CA LEU A 72 5.48 -6.57 19.97
C LEU A 72 4.75 -5.27 19.61
N LEU A 73 4.67 -4.33 20.56
CA LEU A 73 4.08 -3.03 20.33
C LEU A 73 4.89 -2.20 19.31
N GLU A 74 6.24 -2.23 19.36
CA GLU A 74 7.13 -1.60 18.37
C GLU A 74 6.91 -2.11 16.93
N TYR A 75 6.44 -3.35 16.77
CA TYR A 75 6.15 -3.98 15.48
C TYR A 75 4.67 -3.93 15.07
N GLY A 76 3.85 -3.12 15.74
CA GLY A 76 2.45 -2.85 15.34
C GLY A 76 1.41 -3.81 15.92
N ALA A 77 1.70 -4.43 17.07
CA ALA A 77 0.72 -5.27 17.75
C ALA A 77 -0.43 -4.42 18.34
N LEU A 78 -1.66 -4.77 17.99
CA LEU A 78 -2.88 -4.08 18.38
C LEU A 78 -3.24 -4.40 19.83
N HIS A 79 -3.37 -3.35 20.64
CA HIS A 79 -3.84 -3.44 22.02
C HIS A 79 -5.38 -3.43 22.14
N SER A 80 -6.11 -3.28 21.03
CA SER A 80 -7.59 -3.25 20.97
C SER A 80 -8.24 -4.62 20.77
N VAL A 81 -7.48 -5.64 20.33
CA VAL A 81 -8.01 -6.99 20.05
C VAL A 81 -8.49 -7.63 21.35
N ARG A 82 -9.68 -8.23 21.36
CA ARG A 82 -10.21 -8.97 22.52
C ARG A 82 -10.04 -10.48 22.35
N ASN A 83 -9.62 -11.18 23.41
CA ASN A 83 -9.49 -12.63 23.38
C ASN A 83 -10.87 -13.34 23.37
N LEU A 84 -10.95 -14.52 22.74
CA LEU A 84 -12.21 -15.24 22.54
C LEU A 84 -12.76 -15.89 23.82
N ARG A 85 -11.90 -16.18 24.80
CA ARG A 85 -12.29 -16.90 26.02
C ARG A 85 -12.79 -16.00 27.15
N HIS A 86 -12.16 -14.84 27.33
CA HIS A 86 -12.46 -13.93 28.45
C HIS A 86 -13.00 -12.58 27.98
N ASN A 87 -12.95 -12.31 26.67
CA ASN A 87 -13.33 -11.03 26.06
C ASN A 87 -12.53 -9.85 26.64
N LEU A 88 -11.29 -10.10 27.05
CA LEU A 88 -10.37 -9.11 27.60
C LEU A 88 -9.40 -8.64 26.52
N THR A 89 -8.98 -7.38 26.61
CA THR A 89 -7.87 -6.82 25.82
C THR A 89 -6.52 -7.18 26.45
N PRO A 90 -5.38 -7.04 25.75
CA PRO A 90 -4.06 -7.29 26.34
C PRO A 90 -3.75 -6.41 27.55
N TYR A 91 -4.28 -5.19 27.58
CA TYR A 91 -4.19 -4.28 28.72
C TYR A 91 -4.96 -4.80 29.95
N GLU A 92 -6.17 -5.33 29.72
CA GLU A 92 -7.00 -5.91 30.79
C GLU A 92 -6.43 -7.26 31.29
N GLU A 93 -5.72 -7.99 30.43
CA GLU A 93 -5.04 -9.26 30.73
C GLU A 93 -3.67 -9.07 31.41
N ALA A 94 -3.16 -7.83 31.52
CA ALA A 94 -1.83 -7.55 32.05
C ALA A 94 -1.71 -7.88 33.55
N CYS A 95 -0.73 -8.72 33.88
CA CYS A 95 -0.51 -9.24 35.24
C CYS A 95 0.07 -8.20 36.21
N THR A 96 0.79 -7.19 35.70
CA THR A 96 1.45 -6.15 36.52
C THR A 96 1.13 -4.74 36.03
N ASP A 97 1.16 -3.78 36.94
CA ASP A 97 0.92 -2.37 36.61
C ASP A 97 2.07 -1.77 35.78
N ASP A 98 3.30 -2.31 35.89
CA ASP A 98 4.43 -1.91 35.03
C ASP A 98 4.19 -2.23 33.55
N ILE A 99 3.52 -3.35 33.26
CA ILE A 99 3.13 -3.71 31.88
C ILE A 99 1.99 -2.83 31.40
N LYS A 100 1.02 -2.52 32.25
CA LYS A 100 -0.02 -1.51 31.92
C LYS A 100 0.61 -0.16 31.63
N GLN A 101 1.66 0.21 32.36
CA GLN A 101 2.43 1.43 32.12
C GLN A 101 3.15 1.40 30.76
N LEU A 102 3.63 0.24 30.28
CA LEU A 102 4.17 0.14 28.92
C LEU A 102 3.14 0.46 27.84
N PHE A 103 1.86 0.11 28.02
CA PHE A 103 0.82 0.53 27.08
C PHE A 103 0.65 2.05 27.11
N VAL A 104 0.71 2.67 28.28
CA VAL A 104 0.63 4.14 28.44
C VAL A 104 1.87 4.85 27.87
N GLU A 105 3.06 4.25 28.00
CA GLU A 105 4.33 4.78 27.48
C GLU A 105 4.48 4.55 25.98
N HIS A 106 4.06 3.40 25.47
CA HIS A 106 4.02 3.11 24.04
C HIS A 106 2.95 3.96 23.32
N HIS A 107 1.81 4.23 23.96
CA HIS A 107 0.81 5.21 23.50
C HIS A 107 1.36 6.64 23.43
N LYS A 108 2.37 6.99 24.25
CA LYS A 108 3.13 8.25 24.16
C LYS A 108 4.21 8.23 23.08
N LEU A 109 4.77 7.07 22.76
CA LEU A 109 5.81 6.88 21.73
C LEU A 109 5.23 6.72 20.31
N PHE A 110 4.00 6.22 20.19
CA PHE A 110 3.32 5.88 18.94
C PHE A 110 1.86 6.38 18.91
N SER A 111 1.61 7.64 19.25
CA SER A 111 0.32 8.29 18.98
C SER A 111 0.07 8.45 17.46
N ASN A 112 -0.06 7.32 16.75
CA ASN A 112 -0.41 7.12 15.34
C ASN A 112 -0.81 5.64 15.12
N ASN A 113 -2.09 5.35 15.38
CA ASN A 113 -2.98 4.25 14.89
C ASN A 113 -2.79 2.81 15.42
N ASP A 114 -3.86 2.07 15.79
CA ASP A 114 -4.95 1.63 14.89
C ASP A 114 -6.28 1.23 15.58
N PHE A 115 -7.39 1.50 14.87
CA PHE A 115 -8.75 0.92 14.92
C PHE A 115 -9.35 0.49 16.27
N ASP A 116 -9.97 1.45 16.97
CA ASP A 116 -11.42 1.65 17.13
C ASP A 116 -11.51 2.82 18.13
N TYR A 117 -12.33 3.85 17.83
CA TYR A 117 -12.38 5.17 18.50
C TYR A 117 -11.33 6.23 18.07
N ASP A 118 -11.86 7.35 17.57
CA ASP A 118 -11.32 8.72 17.50
C ASP A 118 -9.81 8.92 17.17
N TYR A 119 -9.50 9.16 15.89
CA TYR A 119 -8.19 9.73 15.54
C TYR A 119 -8.11 11.15 16.07
N ILE A 120 -7.12 11.43 16.91
CA ILE A 120 -6.86 12.79 17.38
C ILE A 120 -6.06 13.54 16.31
N GLU A 121 -6.68 14.57 15.76
CA GLU A 121 -6.17 15.40 14.66
C GLU A 121 -4.94 16.24 15.01
N TRP A 122 -4.48 16.17 16.26
CA TRP A 122 -3.30 16.86 16.75
C TRP A 122 -2.26 15.88 17.30
N SER A 123 -1.01 16.32 17.39
CA SER A 123 0.11 15.55 17.95
C SER A 123 0.85 16.35 19.01
N VAL A 124 1.36 15.66 20.03
CA VAL A 124 2.27 16.22 21.04
C VAL A 124 3.69 16.18 20.47
N VAL A 125 4.33 17.32 20.27
CA VAL A 125 5.66 17.33 19.63
C VAL A 125 6.63 18.28 20.34
N GLY A 126 7.27 17.81 21.41
CA GLY A 126 8.47 18.42 22.01
C GLY A 126 8.37 19.91 22.40
N ASP A 127 9.51 20.48 22.78
CA ASP A 127 9.56 21.82 23.40
C ASP A 127 9.48 23.01 22.41
N ASP A 128 9.62 22.78 21.09
CA ASP A 128 9.60 23.87 20.07
C ASP A 128 8.61 23.61 18.92
N LEU A 129 7.33 23.59 19.25
CA LEU A 129 6.24 23.46 18.27
C LEU A 129 6.14 24.64 17.30
N LEU A 130 6.41 25.85 17.77
CA LEU A 130 6.39 27.05 16.93
C LEU A 130 7.55 27.04 15.92
N GLY A 131 8.74 26.59 16.33
CA GLY A 131 9.85 26.35 15.40
C GLY A 131 9.50 25.35 14.32
N LYS A 132 8.90 24.20 14.68
CA LYS A 132 8.45 23.20 13.70
C LYS A 132 7.38 23.74 12.76
N ARG A 133 6.40 24.50 13.26
CA ARG A 133 5.41 25.19 12.42
C ARG A 133 6.10 26.09 11.39
N ARG A 134 7.11 26.86 11.78
CA ARG A 134 7.89 27.69 10.84
C ARG A 134 8.61 26.85 9.81
N GLU A 135 9.28 25.78 10.22
CA GLU A 135 9.97 24.86 9.30
C GLU A 135 9.00 24.24 8.29
N PHE A 136 7.81 23.82 8.72
CA PHE A 136 6.80 23.25 7.82
C PHE A 136 6.28 24.30 6.84
N ARG A 137 5.91 25.49 7.32
CA ARG A 137 5.47 26.59 6.44
C ARG A 137 6.55 27.00 5.44
N GLN A 138 7.82 27.02 5.86
CA GLN A 138 8.97 27.27 4.99
C GLN A 138 9.24 26.12 4.02
N ALA A 139 9.10 24.86 4.41
CA ALA A 139 9.32 23.72 3.51
C ALA A 139 8.26 23.65 2.39
N ILE A 140 7.07 24.22 2.65
CA ILE A 140 5.98 24.36 1.69
C ILE A 140 6.18 25.60 0.77
N ASP A 141 7.33 26.29 0.80
CA ASP A 141 7.60 27.53 0.03
C ASP A 141 7.41 27.42 -1.48
N LEU A 142 7.38 26.20 -2.03
CA LEU A 142 7.20 25.91 -3.46
C LEU A 142 5.95 26.59 -4.06
N TYR A 143 5.02 27.04 -3.21
CA TYR A 143 3.73 27.61 -3.56
C TYR A 143 3.62 29.13 -3.38
N LYS A 144 4.69 29.83 -3.01
CA LYS A 144 4.72 31.31 -3.07
C LYS A 144 4.35 31.86 -4.45
N THR A 145 4.46 31.03 -5.49
CA THR A 145 3.98 31.26 -6.86
C THR A 145 2.50 30.91 -7.09
N TYR A 146 1.60 31.17 -6.13
CA TYR A 146 0.15 30.97 -6.32
C TYR A 146 -0.40 31.71 -7.57
N ASN A 147 0.24 32.82 -7.94
CA ASN A 147 -0.05 33.56 -9.18
C ASN A 147 0.17 32.76 -10.47
N ASN A 148 0.74 31.55 -10.40
CA ASN A 148 0.90 30.64 -11.52
C ASN A 148 -0.23 29.59 -11.52
N HIS A 149 -1.41 30.01 -12.00
CA HIS A 149 -2.58 29.15 -12.19
C HIS A 149 -2.25 27.81 -12.88
N ASN A 150 -1.30 27.81 -13.83
CA ASN A 150 -0.85 26.61 -14.52
C ASN A 150 -0.17 25.59 -13.58
N LEU A 151 0.60 26.06 -12.59
CA LEU A 151 1.19 25.18 -11.58
C LEU A 151 0.12 24.61 -10.66
N VAL A 152 -0.79 25.45 -10.15
CA VAL A 152 -1.86 25.02 -9.23
C VAL A 152 -2.79 24.00 -9.90
N SER A 153 -3.17 24.24 -11.16
CA SER A 153 -3.96 23.29 -11.96
C SER A 153 -3.26 21.95 -12.17
N LYS A 154 -1.92 21.92 -12.35
CA LYS A 154 -1.17 20.66 -12.46
C LYS A 154 -1.18 19.85 -11.17
N LEU A 155 -1.06 20.52 -10.03
CA LEU A 155 -1.03 19.89 -8.72
C LEU A 155 -2.42 19.33 -8.36
N LEU A 156 -3.49 20.07 -8.67
CA LEU A 156 -4.85 19.56 -8.55
C LEU A 156 -5.12 18.37 -9.48
N ALA A 157 -4.58 18.39 -10.71
CA ALA A 157 -4.69 17.24 -11.61
C ALA A 157 -3.99 15.98 -11.05
N GLU A 158 -2.89 16.14 -10.31
CA GLU A 158 -2.24 15.04 -9.60
C GLU A 158 -3.08 14.51 -8.44
N VAL A 159 -3.71 15.40 -7.65
CA VAL A 159 -4.65 15.02 -6.59
C VAL A 159 -5.84 14.24 -7.16
N ILE A 160 -6.44 14.72 -8.26
CA ILE A 160 -7.52 14.01 -8.95
C ILE A 160 -7.05 12.62 -9.40
N HIS A 161 -5.91 12.54 -10.08
CA HIS A 161 -5.45 11.30 -10.68
C HIS A 161 -5.05 10.25 -9.65
N TYR A 162 -4.25 10.63 -8.66
CA TYR A 162 -3.65 9.70 -7.72
C TYR A 162 -4.47 9.55 -6.45
N TYR A 163 -4.78 10.65 -5.75
CA TYR A 163 -5.48 10.55 -4.47
C TYR A 163 -6.93 10.10 -4.65
N LEU A 164 -7.70 10.77 -5.52
CA LEU A 164 -9.11 10.43 -5.72
C LEU A 164 -9.25 9.12 -6.52
N ASN A 165 -8.69 9.07 -7.73
CA ASN A 165 -9.01 8.00 -8.69
C ASN A 165 -8.19 6.71 -8.55
N GLU A 166 -7.04 6.74 -7.88
CA GLU A 166 -6.22 5.54 -7.65
C GLU A 166 -6.34 5.10 -6.19
N TYR A 167 -6.01 5.99 -5.24
CA TYR A 167 -5.93 5.64 -3.82
C TYR A 167 -7.31 5.42 -3.18
N LEU A 168 -8.21 6.41 -3.24
CA LEU A 168 -9.53 6.28 -2.62
C LEU A 168 -10.42 5.24 -3.32
N ILE A 169 -10.36 5.14 -4.66
CA ILE A 169 -11.12 4.09 -5.38
C ILE A 169 -10.66 2.70 -4.98
N ASN A 170 -9.35 2.45 -4.85
CA ASN A 170 -8.85 1.14 -4.42
C ASN A 170 -9.29 0.79 -2.99
N GLN A 171 -9.36 1.79 -2.10
CA GLN A 171 -9.91 1.63 -0.75
C GLN A 171 -11.42 1.38 -0.75
N SER A 172 -12.16 1.82 -1.77
CA SER A 172 -13.62 1.65 -1.89
C SER A 172 -14.07 0.26 -2.39
N ASN A 173 -13.15 -0.57 -2.90
CA ASN A 173 -13.45 -1.90 -3.43
C ASN A 173 -13.35 -3.03 -2.39
N ASP A 174 -12.92 -2.73 -1.15
CA ASP A 174 -12.96 -3.68 -0.04
C ASP A 174 -14.39 -3.80 0.51
N THR A 175 -14.90 -5.04 0.58
CA THR A 175 -16.32 -5.38 0.75
C THR A 175 -16.91 -5.23 2.16
N ASP A 176 -16.21 -4.60 3.10
CA ASP A 176 -16.73 -4.37 4.45
C ASP A 176 -17.45 -3.02 4.51
N ASN A 177 -18.79 -3.07 4.53
CA ASN A 177 -19.69 -1.94 4.74
C ASN A 177 -19.44 -1.25 6.09
N SER A 178 -18.43 -0.38 6.14
CA SER A 178 -18.20 0.55 7.24
C SER A 178 -18.77 1.93 6.87
N GLU A 179 -19.39 2.63 7.83
CA GLU A 179 -19.95 3.98 7.65
C GLU A 179 -18.89 5.04 7.23
N ASP A 180 -17.61 4.66 7.20
CA ASP A 180 -16.46 5.52 6.92
C ASP A 180 -15.85 5.33 5.52
N GLN A 181 -16.43 4.46 4.68
CA GLN A 181 -15.93 4.23 3.33
C GLN A 181 -16.59 5.17 2.32
N ILE A 182 -15.77 5.82 1.48
CA ILE A 182 -16.26 6.71 0.43
C ILE A 182 -16.64 5.91 -0.80
N THR A 183 -17.86 6.09 -1.30
CA THR A 183 -18.33 5.35 -2.47
C THR A 183 -17.71 5.92 -3.75
N ARG A 184 -17.67 5.10 -4.79
CA ARG A 184 -17.20 5.53 -6.12
C ARG A 184 -17.98 6.74 -6.66
N GLU A 185 -19.30 6.77 -6.46
CA GLU A 185 -20.16 7.91 -6.85
C GLU A 185 -19.81 9.20 -6.08
N GLN A 186 -19.50 9.07 -4.78
CA GLN A 186 -19.04 10.20 -3.98
C GLN A 186 -17.67 10.70 -4.48
N ILE A 187 -16.75 9.80 -4.84
CA ILE A 187 -15.45 10.16 -5.43
C ILE A 187 -15.65 10.92 -6.75
N GLU A 188 -16.54 10.44 -7.64
CA GLU A 188 -16.84 11.11 -8.91
C GLU A 188 -17.41 12.53 -8.70
N THR A 189 -18.26 12.71 -7.68
CA THR A 189 -18.78 14.03 -7.28
C THR A 189 -17.67 14.96 -6.81
N ILE A 190 -16.76 14.47 -5.97
CA ILE A 190 -15.60 15.24 -5.46
C ILE A 190 -14.65 15.60 -6.61
N GLU A 191 -14.36 14.65 -7.50
CA GLU A 191 -13.59 14.91 -8.72
C GLU A 191 -14.22 16.04 -9.55
N GLY A 192 -15.55 16.09 -9.66
CA GLY A 192 -16.28 17.17 -10.32
C GLY A 192 -15.94 18.55 -9.77
N TYR A 193 -15.96 18.72 -8.44
CA TYR A 193 -15.57 19.99 -7.81
C TYR A 193 -14.11 20.36 -8.10
N PHE A 194 -13.19 19.40 -8.05
CA PHE A 194 -11.77 19.64 -8.34
C PHE A 194 -11.54 20.00 -9.83
N LYS A 195 -12.34 19.47 -10.75
CA LYS A 195 -12.32 19.86 -12.17
C LYS A 195 -12.86 21.29 -12.35
N GLU A 196 -13.99 21.62 -11.73
CA GLU A 196 -14.52 22.98 -11.79
C GLU A 196 -13.55 24.01 -11.17
N ALA A 197 -12.82 23.64 -10.12
CA ALA A 197 -11.75 24.45 -9.54
C ALA A 197 -10.69 24.82 -10.58
N ILE A 198 -10.27 23.84 -11.40
CA ILE A 198 -9.29 24.04 -12.49
C ILE A 198 -9.88 24.89 -13.61
N GLU A 199 -11.12 24.61 -14.04
CA GLU A 199 -11.76 25.31 -15.15
C GLU A 199 -12.02 26.79 -14.84
N LYS A 200 -12.52 27.06 -13.62
CA LYS A 200 -12.91 28.40 -13.18
C LYS A 200 -11.77 29.16 -12.50
N GLN A 201 -10.64 28.49 -12.27
CA GLN A 201 -9.48 29.06 -11.56
C GLN A 201 -9.85 29.56 -10.15
N ASP A 202 -10.83 28.92 -9.53
CA ASP A 202 -11.35 29.22 -8.19
C ASP A 202 -11.14 28.00 -7.30
N TYR A 203 -9.94 27.87 -6.74
CA TYR A 203 -9.56 26.64 -6.06
C TYR A 203 -10.11 26.57 -4.63
N LEU A 204 -10.14 27.70 -3.92
CA LEU A 204 -10.65 27.78 -2.56
C LEU A 204 -12.13 27.43 -2.49
N THR A 205 -12.97 28.08 -3.30
CA THR A 205 -14.44 27.88 -3.24
C THR A 205 -14.78 26.42 -3.53
N TYR A 206 -14.18 25.85 -4.57
CA TYR A 206 -14.50 24.51 -5.02
C TYR A 206 -13.94 23.42 -4.11
N PHE A 207 -12.75 23.65 -3.52
CA PHE A 207 -12.24 22.77 -2.47
C PHE A 207 -13.18 22.79 -1.25
N VAL A 208 -13.57 23.97 -0.77
CA VAL A 208 -14.48 24.09 0.38
C VAL A 208 -15.79 23.37 0.10
N LYS A 209 -16.40 23.58 -1.08
CA LYS A 209 -17.63 22.87 -1.46
C LYS A 209 -17.47 21.36 -1.44
N ALA A 210 -16.35 20.83 -1.94
CA ALA A 210 -16.06 19.40 -1.91
C ALA A 210 -15.87 18.89 -0.47
N TYR A 211 -15.17 19.66 0.35
CA TYR A 211 -14.87 19.34 1.75
C TYR A 211 -16.14 19.31 2.61
N THR A 212 -17.09 20.22 2.39
CA THR A 212 -18.32 20.36 3.20
C THR A 212 -19.50 19.52 2.69
N LEU A 213 -19.28 18.62 1.71
CA LEU A 213 -20.32 17.73 1.21
C LEU A 213 -20.89 16.84 2.33
N THR A 214 -22.16 16.47 2.20
CA THR A 214 -22.80 15.45 3.05
C THR A 214 -22.33 14.04 2.66
N ASN A 215 -21.03 13.80 2.83
CA ASN A 215 -20.36 12.51 2.67
C ASN A 215 -19.20 12.42 3.68
N CYS A 216 -18.46 11.31 3.67
CA CYS A 216 -17.35 11.10 4.60
C CYS A 216 -16.01 11.71 4.14
N PHE A 217 -15.97 12.53 3.07
CA PHE A 217 -14.72 13.04 2.50
C PHE A 217 -13.89 13.86 3.47
N TYR A 218 -14.49 14.79 4.22
CA TYR A 218 -13.76 15.56 5.23
C TYR A 218 -13.14 14.64 6.28
N LYS A 219 -13.88 13.63 6.74
CA LYS A 219 -13.44 12.66 7.74
C LYS A 219 -12.27 11.82 7.21
N VAL A 220 -12.37 11.32 5.98
CA VAL A 220 -11.31 10.53 5.32
C VAL A 220 -10.06 11.38 5.06
N LEU A 221 -10.24 12.60 4.56
CA LEU A 221 -9.13 13.53 4.29
C LEU A 221 -8.41 13.91 5.58
N ASN A 222 -9.14 14.29 6.64
CA ASN A 222 -8.54 14.67 7.91
C ASN A 222 -7.84 13.50 8.59
N LYS A 223 -8.39 12.28 8.48
CA LYS A 223 -7.70 11.07 8.87
C LYS A 223 -6.36 10.97 8.14
N HIS A 224 -6.33 10.95 6.81
CA HIS A 224 -5.07 10.85 6.06
C HIS A 224 -4.07 11.97 6.38
N LEU A 225 -4.54 13.20 6.58
CA LEU A 225 -3.71 14.32 7.01
C LEU A 225 -3.06 14.06 8.36
N ALA A 226 -3.85 13.69 9.37
CA ALA A 226 -3.34 13.40 10.71
C ALA A 226 -2.24 12.33 10.68
N LEU A 227 -2.41 11.30 9.84
CA LEU A 227 -1.48 10.16 9.77
C LEU A 227 -0.19 10.44 9.01
N TYR A 228 -0.31 11.13 7.87
CA TYR A 228 0.74 11.12 6.85
C TYR A 228 1.39 12.47 6.63
N ILE A 229 0.78 13.59 7.03
CA ILE A 229 1.29 14.92 6.64
C ILE A 229 2.69 15.21 7.17
N LEU A 230 3.01 14.76 8.38
CA LEU A 230 4.32 14.99 9.00
C LEU A 230 5.44 14.20 8.30
N GLN A 231 5.11 13.13 7.58
CA GLN A 231 6.09 12.33 6.83
C GLN A 231 6.80 13.17 5.77
N TYR A 232 6.12 14.18 5.19
CA TYR A 232 6.73 15.05 4.20
C TYR A 232 7.99 15.77 4.72
N PHE A 233 8.04 16.08 6.01
CA PHE A 233 9.11 16.89 6.61
C PHE A 233 10.24 16.04 7.21
N ASP A 234 10.10 14.73 7.29
CA ASP A 234 11.08 13.82 7.89
C ASP A 234 12.16 13.43 6.86
N LYS A 235 13.24 14.21 6.75
CA LYS A 235 14.32 13.98 5.76
C LYS A 235 15.13 12.69 5.99
N THR A 236 14.86 11.93 7.05
CA THR A 236 15.69 10.78 7.47
C THR A 236 15.16 9.42 7.02
N LYS A 237 13.94 9.36 6.45
CA LYS A 237 13.29 8.09 6.06
C LYS A 237 13.25 7.91 4.55
N ASP A 238 13.48 6.68 4.10
CA ASP A 238 13.42 6.32 2.67
C ASP A 238 11.95 6.09 2.26
N PHE A 239 11.35 7.09 1.61
CA PHE A 239 9.91 7.20 1.35
C PHE A 239 9.40 6.36 0.17
N SER A 240 9.71 5.06 0.11
CA SER A 240 9.39 4.29 -1.10
C SER A 240 7.89 3.95 -1.27
N SER A 241 7.11 3.79 -0.19
CA SER A 241 5.74 3.24 -0.29
C SER A 241 4.61 4.28 -0.40
N ASN A 242 4.68 5.42 0.31
CA ASN A 242 3.56 6.39 0.40
C ASN A 242 3.87 7.81 -0.12
N TYR A 243 5.03 8.03 -0.76
CA TYR A 243 5.49 9.36 -1.18
C TYR A 243 4.46 10.15 -2.00
N ARG A 244 3.77 9.50 -2.94
CA ARG A 244 2.76 10.16 -3.79
C ARG A 244 1.53 10.61 -3.02
N LEU A 245 1.08 9.81 -2.03
CA LEU A 245 -0.05 10.16 -1.16
C LEU A 245 0.30 11.39 -0.32
N VAL A 246 1.47 11.34 0.33
CA VAL A 246 1.98 12.43 1.17
C VAL A 246 2.08 13.73 0.37
N ASN A 247 2.60 13.69 -0.86
CA ASN A 247 2.63 14.86 -1.75
C ASN A 247 1.24 15.40 -2.06
N CYS A 248 0.27 14.54 -2.42
CA CYS A 248 -1.10 14.99 -2.68
C CYS A 248 -1.73 15.69 -1.46
N LEU A 249 -1.51 15.16 -0.25
CA LEU A 249 -1.98 15.77 0.99
C LEU A 249 -1.34 17.15 1.22
N VAL A 250 -0.03 17.28 0.99
CA VAL A 250 0.65 18.57 1.06
C VAL A 250 0.10 19.55 0.02
N HIS A 251 -0.18 19.10 -1.21
CA HIS A 251 -0.79 19.94 -2.24
C HIS A 251 -2.13 20.52 -1.75
N ILE A 252 -2.99 19.68 -1.17
CA ILE A 252 -4.28 20.08 -0.61
C ILE A 252 -4.12 21.11 0.53
N VAL A 253 -3.25 20.84 1.51
CA VAL A 253 -2.99 21.77 2.62
C VAL A 253 -2.50 23.11 2.10
N THR A 254 -1.62 23.08 1.10
CA THR A 254 -0.99 24.30 0.60
C THR A 254 -1.97 25.20 -0.15
N LEU A 255 -2.96 24.62 -0.84
CA LEU A 255 -4.03 25.39 -1.47
C LEU A 255 -4.78 26.30 -0.50
N LEU A 256 -4.80 25.99 0.79
CA LEU A 256 -5.53 26.75 1.80
C LEU A 256 -4.65 27.61 2.71
N ILE A 257 -3.33 27.41 2.73
CA ILE A 257 -2.43 28.25 3.55
C ILE A 257 -2.00 29.52 2.80
N TYR A 258 -1.78 29.45 1.49
CA TYR A 258 -1.20 30.56 0.70
C TYR A 258 -2.13 31.13 -0.39
N HIS A 259 -3.43 30.84 -0.33
CA HIS A 259 -4.37 31.33 -1.34
C HIS A 259 -4.60 32.86 -1.24
N PRO A 260 -4.51 33.61 -2.36
CA PRO A 260 -4.52 35.07 -2.38
C PRO A 260 -5.84 35.68 -1.88
N ASN A 261 -6.96 34.97 -2.05
CA ASN A 261 -8.27 35.38 -1.55
C ASN A 261 -8.53 35.00 -0.07
N LEU A 262 -7.62 34.32 0.64
CA LEU A 262 -7.82 34.01 2.06
C LEU A 262 -8.03 35.24 2.95
N PRO A 263 -7.40 36.41 2.71
CA PRO A 263 -7.56 37.60 3.55
C PRO A 263 -9.01 37.99 3.84
N GLN A 264 -9.92 37.80 2.88
CA GLN A 264 -11.33 38.15 3.05
C GLN A 264 -12.13 37.14 3.90
N TYR A 265 -11.57 35.96 4.14
CA TYR A 265 -12.18 34.89 4.93
C TYR A 265 -11.50 34.71 6.29
N ARG A 266 -10.51 35.52 6.66
CA ARG A 266 -9.76 35.36 7.91
C ARG A 266 -10.67 35.45 9.13
N TYR A 267 -10.36 34.64 10.14
CA TYR A 267 -11.11 34.62 11.39
C TYR A 267 -10.19 34.81 12.60
N GLN A 268 -10.64 35.65 13.54
CA GLN A 268 -10.09 35.82 14.88
C GLN A 268 -11.23 35.79 15.88
N GLY A 269 -11.00 35.23 17.05
CA GLY A 269 -12.00 35.09 18.10
C GLY A 269 -12.20 33.63 18.51
N ILE A 270 -13.34 33.37 19.15
CA ILE A 270 -13.64 32.07 19.73
C ILE A 270 -14.43 31.23 18.73
N CYS A 271 -14.07 29.95 18.57
CA CYS A 271 -14.89 28.97 17.87
C CYS A 271 -14.96 27.66 18.67
N TYR A 272 -15.96 26.85 18.35
CA TYR A 272 -16.37 25.69 19.13
C TYR A 272 -16.40 24.43 18.29
N ARG A 273 -16.08 23.30 18.90
CA ARG A 273 -16.24 22.00 18.28
C ARG A 273 -16.81 21.00 19.26
N GLY A 274 -17.99 20.48 18.95
CA GLY A 274 -18.54 19.34 19.65
C GLY A 274 -17.99 18.05 19.08
N MET A 275 -17.64 17.13 19.97
CA MET A 275 -17.18 15.80 19.64
C MET A 275 -17.55 14.83 20.75
N ARG A 276 -17.56 13.54 20.41
CA ARG A 276 -17.53 12.48 21.42
C ARG A 276 -16.09 12.09 21.61
N ILE A 277 -15.69 11.90 22.86
CA ILE A 277 -14.34 11.46 23.21
C ILE A 277 -14.41 10.32 24.20
N THR A 278 -13.48 9.39 24.14
CA THR A 278 -13.32 8.36 25.16
C THR A 278 -12.53 8.91 26.36
N GLN A 279 -12.47 8.15 27.45
CA GLN A 279 -11.56 8.46 28.55
C GLN A 279 -10.10 8.48 28.09
N ASN A 280 -9.74 7.62 27.14
CA ASN A 280 -8.38 7.56 26.62
C ASN A 280 -8.02 8.84 25.85
N ASP A 281 -8.95 9.38 25.09
CA ASP A 281 -8.78 10.63 24.36
C ASP A 281 -8.66 11.82 25.33
N LEU A 282 -9.50 11.84 26.37
CA LEU A 282 -9.43 12.86 27.42
C LEU A 282 -8.06 12.86 28.11
N ASN A 283 -7.52 11.67 28.42
CA ASN A 283 -6.24 11.52 29.09
C ASN A 283 -5.06 12.07 28.25
N GLN A 284 -5.23 12.26 26.94
CA GLN A 284 -4.21 12.85 26.09
C GLN A 284 -4.13 14.38 26.24
N TYR A 285 -5.17 15.03 26.75
CA TYR A 285 -5.16 16.46 27.07
C TYR A 285 -4.63 16.69 28.48
N LEU A 286 -3.54 17.43 28.60
CA LEU A 286 -2.98 17.87 29.88
C LEU A 286 -3.00 19.39 29.96
N SER A 287 -3.34 19.94 31.13
CA SER A 287 -3.29 21.40 31.34
C SER A 287 -1.87 21.92 31.10
N ASN A 288 -1.78 23.07 30.43
CA ASN A 288 -0.55 23.72 29.95
C ASN A 288 0.25 22.98 28.86
N GLN A 289 -0.26 21.85 28.37
CA GLN A 289 0.35 21.17 27.22
C GLN A 289 0.15 21.96 25.94
N HIS A 290 1.15 21.89 25.07
CA HIS A 290 1.05 22.44 23.72
C HIS A 290 0.78 21.30 22.72
N ILE A 291 -0.13 21.56 21.79
CA ILE A 291 -0.57 20.61 20.76
C ILE A 291 -0.41 21.25 19.38
N LEU A 292 -0.01 20.43 18.41
CA LEU A 292 0.07 20.83 17.01
C LEU A 292 -1.05 20.17 16.23
N ASN A 293 -1.94 20.98 15.65
CA ASN A 293 -2.96 20.50 14.72
C ASN A 293 -2.31 19.99 13.42
N ARG A 294 -2.75 18.84 12.90
CA ARG A 294 -2.24 18.21 11.68
C ARG A 294 -3.23 18.18 10.52
N SER A 295 -4.51 18.42 10.78
CA SER A 295 -5.58 18.36 9.77
C SER A 295 -6.36 19.67 9.69
N PHE A 296 -7.46 19.70 8.94
CA PHE A 296 -8.40 20.81 9.00
C PHE A 296 -9.36 20.59 10.17
N LEU A 297 -9.36 21.46 11.19
CA LEU A 297 -10.33 21.35 12.28
C LEU A 297 -11.59 22.10 11.89
N SER A 298 -12.66 21.35 11.64
CA SER A 298 -13.99 21.91 11.47
C SER A 298 -14.53 22.34 12.83
N THR A 299 -14.87 23.63 12.94
CA THR A 299 -15.43 24.26 14.15
C THR A 299 -16.59 25.16 13.74
N SER A 300 -17.44 25.56 14.69
CA SER A 300 -18.48 26.55 14.45
C SER A 300 -18.22 27.80 15.28
N ILE A 301 -18.53 28.97 14.72
CA ILE A 301 -18.62 30.20 15.54
C ILE A 301 -19.79 30.13 16.53
N ASP A 302 -20.77 29.27 16.26
CA ASP A 302 -21.97 29.10 17.08
C ASP A 302 -21.81 27.90 18.02
N ARG A 303 -21.85 28.19 19.31
CA ARG A 303 -21.72 27.19 20.36
C ARG A 303 -22.83 26.14 20.29
N GLU A 304 -24.08 26.55 20.08
CA GLU A 304 -25.22 25.61 20.07
C GLU A 304 -25.10 24.64 18.89
N VAL A 305 -24.66 25.15 17.73
CA VAL A 305 -24.37 24.31 16.56
C VAL A 305 -23.29 23.28 16.89
N ALA A 306 -22.19 23.71 17.51
CA ALA A 306 -21.13 22.80 17.92
C ALA A 306 -21.61 21.75 18.93
N GLU A 307 -22.43 22.11 19.92
CA GLU A 307 -22.97 21.20 20.94
C GLU A 307 -23.84 20.09 20.33
N MET A 308 -24.57 20.35 19.24
CA MET A 308 -25.30 19.31 18.49
C MET A 308 -24.38 18.18 18.01
N PHE A 309 -23.15 18.52 17.56
CA PHE A 309 -22.16 17.52 17.13
C PHE A 309 -21.52 16.75 18.30
N ALA A 310 -21.61 17.25 19.53
CA ALA A 310 -21.19 16.53 20.73
C ALA A 310 -22.20 15.43 21.15
N GLY A 311 -23.39 15.40 20.54
CA GLY A 311 -24.37 14.32 20.67
C GLY A 311 -25.71 14.70 21.30
N GLU A 312 -26.09 15.98 21.32
CA GLU A 312 -27.47 16.37 21.65
C GLU A 312 -28.43 15.98 20.52
N GLY A 313 -29.27 14.97 20.74
CA GLY A 313 -30.42 14.68 19.86
C GLY A 313 -30.79 13.21 19.65
N GLN A 314 -29.93 12.25 20.01
CA GLN A 314 -30.26 10.82 19.94
C GLN A 314 -30.21 10.16 21.32
N GLN A 315 -31.21 9.34 21.64
CA GLN A 315 -31.49 8.70 22.94
C GLN A 315 -30.38 7.75 23.46
N SER A 316 -29.16 8.24 23.67
CA SER A 316 -28.16 7.57 24.51
C SER A 316 -27.22 8.61 25.13
N LYS A 317 -27.76 9.38 26.08
CA LYS A 317 -26.96 10.11 27.06
C LYS A 317 -26.19 9.06 27.86
N MET A 318 -24.89 8.90 27.59
CA MET A 318 -23.99 7.83 28.08
C MET A 318 -24.41 6.39 27.72
N ARG A 319 -23.62 5.72 26.87
CA ARG A 319 -23.68 4.25 26.76
C ARG A 319 -22.97 3.65 27.98
N TYR A 320 -23.73 3.08 28.91
CA TYR A 320 -23.22 2.25 30.00
C TYR A 320 -23.33 0.77 29.61
N THR A 321 -22.33 -0.03 29.95
CA THR A 321 -22.49 -1.49 29.87
C THR A 321 -23.29 -1.98 31.09
N PRO A 322 -24.13 -3.03 30.95
CA PRO A 322 -24.92 -3.56 32.08
C PRO A 322 -24.08 -4.17 33.21
N LYS A 323 -22.76 -4.35 33.02
CA LYS A 323 -21.91 -5.07 33.99
C LYS A 323 -21.04 -4.17 34.85
N ASN A 324 -20.66 -2.97 34.41
CA ASN A 324 -19.89 -2.01 35.20
C ASN A 324 -20.28 -0.59 34.78
N HIS A 325 -20.77 0.23 35.71
CA HIS A 325 -21.29 1.58 35.48
C HIS A 325 -20.20 2.61 35.08
N CYS A 326 -19.37 2.32 34.08
CA CYS A 326 -18.39 3.26 33.51
C CYS A 326 -18.92 3.83 32.19
N ALA A 327 -18.84 5.14 32.02
CA ALA A 327 -19.23 5.82 30.78
C ALA A 327 -18.24 5.47 29.65
N LEU A 328 -18.74 4.96 28.51
CA LEU A 328 -17.91 4.59 27.37
C LEU A 328 -17.43 5.79 26.52
N GLN A 329 -18.17 6.90 26.51
CA GLN A 329 -17.86 8.12 25.76
C GLN A 329 -18.43 9.36 26.48
N TYR A 330 -17.70 10.46 26.43
CA TYR A 330 -18.09 11.77 26.95
C TYR A 330 -18.49 12.72 25.82
N SER A 331 -19.53 13.51 26.05
CA SER A 331 -19.84 14.69 25.24
C SER A 331 -18.81 15.77 25.57
N CYS A 332 -17.99 16.16 24.59
CA CYS A 332 -16.93 17.13 24.76
C CYS A 332 -17.12 18.34 23.86
N LEU A 333 -16.96 19.52 24.43
CA LEU A 333 -16.91 20.78 23.70
C LEU A 333 -15.50 21.35 23.80
N CYS A 334 -14.81 21.44 22.67
CA CYS A 334 -13.55 22.15 22.58
C CYS A 334 -13.81 23.62 22.21
N GLN A 335 -13.34 24.55 23.02
CA GLN A 335 -13.35 25.98 22.76
C GLN A 335 -11.95 26.42 22.32
N TYR A 336 -11.82 26.97 21.12
CA TYR A 336 -10.56 27.47 20.57
C TYR A 336 -10.58 28.99 20.53
N LEU A 337 -9.59 29.64 21.15
CA LEU A 337 -9.31 31.06 20.97
C LEU A 337 -8.28 31.24 19.85
N ILE A 338 -8.74 31.70 18.69
CA ILE A 338 -7.91 32.05 17.54
C ILE A 338 -7.43 33.49 17.69
N LYS A 339 -6.10 33.67 17.73
CA LYS A 339 -5.45 34.97 17.89
C LYS A 339 -4.86 35.48 16.59
N GLN A 340 -4.43 34.60 15.69
CA GLN A 340 -3.78 34.98 14.44
C GLN A 340 -4.77 34.95 13.27
N ASN A 341 -4.56 35.88 12.35
CA ASN A 341 -5.40 36.06 11.17
C ASN A 341 -5.13 35.02 10.07
N SER A 342 -4.06 34.21 10.17
CA SER A 342 -3.61 33.29 9.11
C SER A 342 -3.78 31.81 9.48
N THR A 343 -4.49 31.50 10.56
CA THR A 343 -4.64 30.14 11.08
C THR A 343 -6.07 29.62 11.08
N ALA A 344 -7.06 30.48 10.89
CA ALA A 344 -8.45 30.07 10.69
C ALA A 344 -9.14 30.91 9.62
N ILE A 345 -10.08 30.27 8.91
CA ILE A 345 -10.93 30.92 7.92
C ILE A 345 -12.41 30.66 8.18
N ASN A 346 -13.22 31.69 8.04
CA ASN A 346 -14.67 31.59 8.00
C ASN A 346 -15.09 31.14 6.60
N ILE A 347 -15.60 29.91 6.52
CA ILE A 347 -16.00 29.29 5.25
C ILE A 347 -17.52 29.25 5.09
N GLN A 348 -18.28 29.92 5.97
CA GLN A 348 -19.74 29.92 5.94
C GLN A 348 -20.32 30.31 4.57
N SER A 349 -19.75 31.32 3.90
CA SER A 349 -20.24 31.78 2.59
C SER A 349 -19.85 30.88 1.42
N LEU A 350 -18.90 29.95 1.64
CA LEU A 350 -18.36 29.05 0.62
C LEU A 350 -18.89 27.62 0.76
N SER A 351 -19.23 27.24 1.99
CA SER A 351 -19.72 25.91 2.38
C SER A 351 -21.03 25.56 1.69
N THR A 352 -21.21 24.27 1.41
CA THR A 352 -22.50 23.68 1.02
C THR A 352 -23.48 23.60 2.20
N ARG A 353 -23.04 23.91 3.42
CA ARG A 353 -23.78 23.87 4.69
C ARG A 353 -23.59 25.19 5.47
N PRO A 354 -24.08 26.33 4.95
CA PRO A 354 -23.88 27.65 5.57
C PRO A 354 -24.55 27.81 6.94
N ASP A 355 -25.49 26.93 7.27
CA ASP A 355 -26.17 26.83 8.56
C ASP A 355 -25.25 26.35 9.69
N GLU A 356 -24.18 25.63 9.37
CA GLU A 356 -23.20 25.16 10.36
C GLU A 356 -22.25 26.28 10.85
N LYS A 357 -22.28 27.44 10.18
CA LYS A 357 -21.47 28.63 10.49
C LYS A 357 -19.99 28.27 10.71
N GLU A 358 -19.49 27.46 9.80
CA GLU A 358 -18.22 26.75 9.95
C GLU A 358 -17.01 27.70 9.86
N ILE A 359 -16.13 27.56 10.85
CA ILE A 359 -14.79 28.11 10.89
C ILE A 359 -13.83 26.93 10.73
N LEU A 360 -12.98 26.99 9.71
CA LEU A 360 -11.97 25.97 9.44
C LEU A 360 -10.62 26.42 9.99
N ILE A 361 -10.14 25.74 11.03
CA ILE A 361 -8.78 25.96 11.54
C ILE A 361 -7.81 25.18 10.65
N LEU A 362 -6.79 25.87 10.15
CA LEU A 362 -5.82 25.32 9.21
C LEU A 362 -4.78 24.42 9.91
N PRO A 363 -4.20 23.46 9.17
CA PRO A 363 -3.11 22.61 9.68
C PRO A 363 -1.93 23.41 10.21
N PHE A 364 -1.18 22.78 11.11
CA PHE A 364 0.01 23.31 11.79
C PHE A 364 -0.25 24.48 12.74
N THR A 365 -1.50 24.76 13.08
CA THR A 365 -1.83 25.68 14.18
C THR A 365 -1.45 25.07 15.51
N VAL A 366 -0.78 25.85 16.37
CA VAL A 366 -0.31 25.41 17.68
C VAL A 366 -1.23 25.97 18.76
N PHE A 367 -1.76 25.10 19.60
CA PHE A 367 -2.61 25.48 20.73
C PHE A 367 -1.98 25.09 22.05
N LYS A 368 -2.25 25.87 23.08
CA LYS A 368 -2.01 25.52 24.48
C LYS A 368 -3.33 25.15 25.13
N VAL A 369 -3.37 24.01 25.82
CA VAL A 369 -4.52 23.60 26.64
C VAL A 369 -4.53 24.46 27.91
N ILE A 370 -5.52 25.34 28.03
CA ILE A 370 -5.66 26.27 29.16
C ILE A 370 -6.35 25.57 30.33
N ALA A 371 -7.50 24.96 30.06
CA ALA A 371 -8.32 24.34 31.08
C ALA A 371 -9.05 23.10 30.55
N ILE A 372 -9.31 22.14 31.45
CA ILE A 372 -10.15 20.97 31.21
C ILE A 372 -11.18 20.96 32.32
N LYS A 373 -12.45 21.23 32.00
CA LYS A 373 -13.56 21.25 32.96
C LYS A 373 -14.37 19.97 32.83
N GLN A 374 -14.50 19.24 33.93
CA GLN A 374 -15.25 17.99 34.01
C GLN A 374 -16.64 18.26 34.61
N ASN A 375 -17.55 18.79 33.80
CA ASN A 375 -18.89 19.21 34.22
C ASN A 375 -19.73 18.05 34.77
N TYR A 376 -19.51 16.83 34.26
CA TYR A 376 -20.22 15.63 34.72
C TYR A 376 -20.03 15.32 36.22
N LEU A 377 -18.95 15.82 36.84
CA LEU A 377 -18.73 15.67 38.29
C LEU A 377 -19.67 16.55 39.11
N ASN A 378 -20.08 17.71 38.56
CA ASN A 378 -20.93 18.68 39.23
C ASN A 378 -22.40 18.50 38.86
N ASP A 379 -22.68 18.17 37.60
CA ASP A 379 -24.02 17.89 37.07
C ASP A 379 -23.97 16.74 36.06
N PRO A 380 -24.35 15.51 36.48
CA PRO A 380 -24.42 14.35 35.59
C PRO A 380 -25.44 14.50 34.44
N THR A 381 -26.31 15.52 34.50
CA THR A 381 -27.33 15.79 33.47
C THR A 381 -26.91 16.84 32.44
N ALA A 382 -25.73 17.45 32.61
CA ALA A 382 -25.19 18.44 31.70
C ALA A 382 -25.10 17.91 30.25
N SER A 383 -25.53 18.73 29.28
CA SER A 383 -25.47 18.42 27.84
C SER A 383 -24.04 18.17 27.35
N ILE A 384 -23.09 18.94 27.91
CA ILE A 384 -21.65 18.81 27.71
C ILE A 384 -21.01 18.29 28.99
N SER A 385 -20.43 17.09 28.90
CA SER A 385 -19.76 16.42 30.02
C SER A 385 -18.38 17.04 30.28
N ILE A 386 -17.67 17.42 29.22
CA ILE A 386 -16.29 17.92 29.28
C ILE A 386 -16.17 19.18 28.43
N GLU A 387 -15.54 20.23 28.96
CA GLU A 387 -15.18 21.41 28.20
C GLU A 387 -13.65 21.56 28.22
N ILE A 388 -13.04 21.65 27.04
CA ILE A 388 -11.59 21.84 26.87
C ILE A 388 -11.38 23.23 26.28
N GLU A 389 -10.64 24.08 27.00
CA GLU A 389 -10.28 25.42 26.54
C GLU A 389 -8.87 25.41 25.96
N LEU A 390 -8.74 25.84 24.70
CA LEU A 390 -7.51 25.89 23.95
C LEU A 390 -7.25 27.32 23.47
N GLU A 391 -6.01 27.77 23.62
CA GLU A 391 -5.57 29.09 23.20
C GLU A 391 -4.46 28.98 22.17
N GLU A 392 -4.61 29.67 21.04
CA GLU A 392 -3.57 29.67 20.01
C GLU A 392 -2.27 30.30 20.54
N CYS A 393 -1.15 29.64 20.27
CA CYS A 393 0.18 30.18 20.52
C CYS A 393 0.58 31.12 19.38
N GLU A 394 0.84 32.37 19.72
CA GLU A 394 1.24 33.38 18.74
C GLU A 394 2.71 33.17 18.30
N ASP A 395 2.93 33.16 16.98
CA ASP A 395 4.25 33.35 16.38
C ASP A 395 4.45 34.82 16.00
N PRO A 396 5.34 35.57 16.68
CA PRO A 396 5.59 36.98 16.38
C PRO A 396 6.25 37.21 15.00
N ASN A 397 6.79 36.17 14.36
CA ASN A 397 7.43 36.28 13.04
C ASN A 397 6.44 36.15 11.88
N ASP A 398 5.26 35.56 12.08
CA ASP A 398 4.24 35.43 11.02
C ASP A 398 3.71 36.81 10.58
N ASN A 399 3.61 37.77 11.51
CA ASN A 399 3.14 39.14 11.19
C ASN A 399 4.14 39.96 10.35
N LYS A 400 5.44 39.62 10.34
CA LYS A 400 6.47 40.37 9.59
C LYS A 400 6.57 39.96 8.12
N ASN A 401 6.36 38.68 7.82
CA ASN A 401 6.40 38.16 6.45
C ASN A 401 5.16 38.59 5.63
N GLU A 402 4.06 38.98 6.28
CA GLU A 402 2.84 39.42 5.60
C GLU A 402 2.90 40.88 5.12
N SER A 403 3.65 41.77 5.80
CA SER A 403 3.78 43.19 5.41
C SER A 403 4.62 43.42 4.14
N GLU A 404 5.43 42.45 3.71
CA GLU A 404 6.21 42.56 2.46
C GLU A 404 5.47 42.02 1.23
N ASN A 405 4.37 41.29 1.42
CA ASN A 405 3.57 40.68 0.34
C ASN A 405 2.28 41.44 0.01
N SER A 406 2.07 42.65 0.54
CA SER A 406 0.95 43.53 0.18
C SER A 406 1.13 44.21 -1.19
N GLY A 407 1.62 43.47 -2.18
CA GLY A 407 1.54 43.88 -3.58
C GLY A 407 0.08 43.91 -4.00
N THR A 408 -0.41 45.07 -4.41
CA THR A 408 -1.76 45.30 -4.98
C THR A 408 -2.19 44.13 -5.88
N PRO A 409 -3.45 43.66 -5.78
CA PRO A 409 -3.96 42.65 -6.69
C PRO A 409 -3.91 43.22 -8.10
N ARG A 410 -2.96 42.73 -8.91
CA ARG A 410 -3.02 42.97 -10.35
C ARG A 410 -4.23 42.19 -10.85
N THR A 411 -5.25 42.90 -11.29
CA THR A 411 -6.26 42.37 -12.20
C THR A 411 -5.54 41.88 -13.45
N LEU A 412 -5.15 40.59 -13.46
CA LEU A 412 -4.75 39.93 -14.68
C LEU A 412 -6.04 39.54 -15.39
N SER A 413 -6.31 40.25 -16.49
CA SER A 413 -7.22 39.76 -17.52
C SER A 413 -6.70 38.40 -17.97
N SER A 414 -7.48 37.35 -17.73
CA SER A 414 -7.28 36.05 -18.34
C SER A 414 -7.21 36.23 -19.85
N THR A 415 -6.09 35.85 -20.46
CA THR A 415 -6.07 35.71 -21.91
C THR A 415 -6.63 34.34 -22.24
N SER A 416 -7.40 34.22 -23.31
CA SER A 416 -7.89 32.94 -23.85
C SER A 416 -6.77 31.95 -24.18
N ASP A 417 -5.52 32.40 -24.10
CA ASP A 417 -4.33 31.65 -24.45
C ASP A 417 -3.83 30.79 -23.27
N ASP A 418 -4.08 31.18 -22.01
CA ASP A 418 -3.70 30.36 -20.83
C ASP A 418 -4.58 29.10 -20.67
N ILE A 419 -5.88 29.21 -20.99
CA ILE A 419 -6.82 28.07 -21.04
C ILE A 419 -6.51 27.18 -22.24
N LYS A 420 -6.14 27.78 -23.38
CA LYS A 420 -5.61 27.02 -24.51
C LYS A 420 -4.35 26.29 -24.14
N ASP A 421 -3.42 26.82 -23.35
CA ASP A 421 -2.19 26.12 -22.98
C ASP A 421 -2.42 24.93 -22.04
N VAL A 422 -3.40 24.98 -21.14
CA VAL A 422 -3.77 23.84 -20.27
C VAL A 422 -4.58 22.81 -21.03
N GLU A 423 -5.57 23.23 -21.82
CA GLU A 423 -6.29 22.32 -22.71
C GLU A 423 -5.36 21.75 -23.79
N GLU A 424 -4.42 22.54 -24.31
CA GLU A 424 -3.40 22.15 -25.26
C GLU A 424 -2.35 21.30 -24.57
N TYR A 425 -2.03 21.46 -23.29
CA TYR A 425 -1.17 20.53 -22.54
C TYR A 425 -1.87 19.18 -22.32
N ILE A 426 -3.16 19.17 -21.95
CA ILE A 426 -3.97 17.96 -21.78
C ILE A 426 -4.19 17.30 -23.16
N LYS A 427 -4.58 18.07 -24.17
CA LYS A 427 -4.70 17.65 -25.57
C LYS A 427 -3.34 17.31 -26.17
N PHE A 428 -2.21 17.87 -25.72
CA PHE A 428 -0.85 17.55 -26.16
C PHE A 428 -0.40 16.24 -25.53
N LYS A 429 -0.72 15.98 -24.27
CA LYS A 429 -0.47 14.69 -23.62
C LYS A 429 -1.35 13.60 -24.25
N GLN A 430 -2.61 13.90 -24.55
CA GLN A 430 -3.51 13.03 -25.32
C GLN A 430 -3.11 12.90 -26.81
N ARG A 431 -2.63 13.97 -27.47
CA ARG A 431 -2.13 13.99 -28.86
C ARG A 431 -0.79 13.30 -28.96
N LYS A 432 0.11 13.39 -27.98
CA LYS A 432 1.32 12.56 -27.89
C LYS A 432 0.92 11.11 -27.73
N ARG A 433 -0.07 10.79 -26.90
CA ARG A 433 -0.57 9.41 -26.77
C ARG A 433 -1.19 8.91 -28.09
N ARG A 434 -1.97 9.73 -28.79
CA ARG A 434 -2.54 9.43 -30.12
C ARG A 434 -1.47 9.42 -31.21
N LEU A 435 -0.48 10.29 -31.17
CA LEU A 435 0.64 10.39 -32.09
C LEU A 435 1.60 9.22 -31.89
N TYR A 436 1.87 8.79 -30.66
CA TYR A 436 2.61 7.56 -30.38
C TYR A 436 1.78 6.33 -30.72
N SER A 437 0.45 6.37 -30.62
CA SER A 437 -0.43 5.32 -31.18
C SER A 437 -0.46 5.31 -32.71
N ILE A 438 -0.45 6.48 -33.38
CA ILE A 438 -0.48 6.61 -34.84
C ILE A 438 0.89 6.35 -35.44
N ILE A 439 1.97 6.87 -34.85
CA ILE A 439 3.35 6.48 -35.15
C ILE A 439 3.52 5.00 -34.84
N GLY A 440 2.94 4.49 -33.76
CA GLY A 440 2.87 3.06 -33.47
C GLY A 440 2.14 2.28 -34.55
N LEU A 441 1.01 2.77 -35.07
CA LEU A 441 0.21 2.15 -36.13
C LEU A 441 0.82 2.29 -37.52
N LEU A 442 1.49 3.40 -37.82
CA LEU A 442 2.23 3.65 -39.07
C LEU A 442 3.55 2.90 -39.05
N ALA A 443 4.26 2.88 -37.93
CA ALA A 443 5.39 1.99 -37.72
C ALA A 443 4.91 0.54 -37.84
N PHE A 444 3.78 0.17 -37.25
CA PHE A 444 3.18 -1.16 -37.41
C PHE A 444 2.76 -1.44 -38.86
N ALA A 445 2.24 -0.47 -39.61
CA ALA A 445 1.85 -0.62 -41.01
C ALA A 445 3.05 -0.68 -41.96
N ILE A 446 4.10 0.09 -41.69
CA ILE A 446 5.39 0.07 -42.39
C ILE A 446 6.13 -1.20 -42.03
N LEU A 447 6.18 -1.60 -40.76
CA LEU A 447 6.69 -2.90 -40.32
C LEU A 447 5.85 -4.01 -40.92
N SER A 448 4.51 -3.89 -41.01
CA SER A 448 3.67 -4.92 -41.62
C SER A 448 3.88 -5.00 -43.13
N GLY A 449 4.03 -3.86 -43.81
CA GLY A 449 4.31 -3.79 -45.25
C GLY A 449 5.72 -4.25 -45.59
N LEU A 450 6.70 -3.87 -44.78
CA LEU A 450 8.07 -4.38 -44.84
C LEU A 450 8.08 -5.87 -44.52
N THR A 451 7.33 -6.36 -43.53
CA THR A 451 7.19 -7.79 -43.28
C THR A 451 6.44 -8.48 -44.41
N PHE A 452 5.50 -7.85 -45.11
CA PHE A 452 4.83 -8.43 -46.27
C PHE A 452 5.77 -8.52 -47.46
N ILE A 453 6.61 -7.51 -47.70
CA ILE A 453 7.67 -7.53 -48.71
C ILE A 453 8.75 -8.55 -48.30
N PHE A 454 9.10 -8.62 -47.02
CA PHE A 454 10.04 -9.60 -46.49
C PHE A 454 9.47 -11.01 -46.58
N ILE A 455 8.18 -11.22 -46.30
CA ILE A 455 7.45 -12.48 -46.45
C ILE A 455 7.34 -12.83 -47.93
N PHE A 456 7.09 -11.87 -48.82
CA PHE A 456 7.04 -12.10 -50.27
C PHE A 456 8.42 -12.49 -50.82
N ILE A 457 9.49 -11.78 -50.42
CA ILE A 457 10.88 -12.12 -50.72
C ILE A 457 11.26 -13.47 -50.08
N PHE A 458 10.83 -13.72 -48.84
CA PHE A 458 11.10 -14.95 -48.10
C PHE A 458 10.28 -16.13 -48.62
N VAL A 459 9.11 -15.92 -49.23
CA VAL A 459 8.31 -16.94 -49.93
C VAL A 459 8.94 -17.26 -51.30
N ILE A 460 9.43 -16.25 -52.01
CA ILE A 460 10.24 -16.42 -53.23
C ILE A 460 11.55 -17.18 -52.90
N GLN A 461 12.20 -16.86 -51.78
CA GLN A 461 13.42 -17.54 -51.30
C GLN A 461 13.11 -18.94 -50.71
N LYS A 462 12.01 -19.13 -49.97
CA LYS A 462 11.59 -20.43 -49.42
C LYS A 462 11.15 -21.44 -50.47
N ASN A 463 10.67 -20.99 -51.63
CA ASN A 463 10.41 -21.90 -52.76
C ASN A 463 11.69 -22.50 -53.34
N PHE A 464 12.88 -22.04 -52.91
CA PHE A 464 14.16 -22.58 -53.38
C PHE A 464 15.14 -23.02 -52.30
N THR A 465 14.82 -22.92 -51.01
CA THR A 465 15.67 -23.51 -49.96
C THR A 465 14.85 -24.05 -48.78
N PRO A 466 14.86 -25.38 -48.53
CA PRO A 466 14.32 -25.93 -47.30
C PRO A 466 15.21 -25.50 -46.12
N ALA A 467 14.60 -24.96 -45.07
CA ALA A 467 15.31 -24.65 -43.83
C ALA A 467 15.68 -25.95 -43.13
N THR A 468 16.97 -26.24 -43.08
CA THR A 468 17.57 -27.32 -42.31
C THR A 468 17.49 -27.00 -40.81
N GLU A 469 16.96 -27.94 -40.02
CA GLU A 469 17.08 -27.95 -38.56
C GLU A 469 18.57 -28.02 -38.17
N ASN A 470 19.17 -26.87 -37.88
CA ASN A 470 20.40 -26.83 -37.09
C ASN A 470 19.96 -26.55 -35.65
N ASP A 471 19.76 -27.63 -34.88
CA ASP A 471 19.49 -27.55 -33.45
C ASP A 471 20.75 -27.04 -32.74
N ASP A 472 20.82 -25.73 -32.49
CA ASP A 472 21.87 -25.04 -31.70
C ASP A 472 22.01 -25.57 -30.25
N ASP A 473 21.17 -26.53 -29.83
CA ASP A 473 21.16 -27.14 -28.49
C ASP A 473 21.84 -28.54 -28.45
N ASP A 474 22.31 -29.10 -29.58
CA ASP A 474 22.87 -30.46 -29.69
C ASP A 474 24.36 -30.59 -29.28
N TYR A 475 24.82 -29.75 -28.36
CA TYR A 475 26.17 -29.87 -27.81
C TYR A 475 26.23 -31.00 -26.77
N PRO A 476 27.23 -31.90 -26.82
CA PRO A 476 27.36 -32.97 -25.85
C PRO A 476 27.42 -32.39 -24.43
N LEU A 477 26.48 -32.82 -23.59
CA LEU A 477 26.39 -32.34 -22.21
C LEU A 477 27.64 -32.78 -21.43
N PRO A 478 28.15 -31.96 -20.50
CA PRO A 478 29.24 -32.36 -19.61
C PRO A 478 28.96 -33.68 -18.88
N GLN A 479 30.02 -34.44 -18.59
CA GLN A 479 29.91 -35.70 -17.84
C GLN A 479 29.26 -35.45 -16.46
N GLY A 480 28.17 -36.16 -16.16
CA GLY A 480 27.36 -35.96 -14.94
C GLY A 480 26.01 -35.27 -15.17
N CYS A 481 25.73 -34.79 -16.39
CA CYS A 481 24.45 -34.22 -16.76
C CYS A 481 23.34 -35.26 -17.01
N PRO A 482 22.06 -34.91 -16.78
CA PRO A 482 20.95 -35.82 -17.04
C PRO A 482 20.73 -35.94 -18.56
N ASN A 483 20.13 -37.04 -19.00
CA ASN A 483 19.72 -37.18 -20.39
C ASN A 483 18.54 -36.23 -20.68
N ILE A 484 18.71 -35.31 -21.62
CA ILE A 484 17.68 -34.35 -22.01
C ILE A 484 17.15 -34.74 -23.39
N SER A 485 15.85 -35.02 -23.45
CA SER A 485 15.14 -35.41 -24.65
C SER A 485 14.98 -34.23 -25.60
N ASN A 486 15.54 -34.35 -26.80
CA ASN A 486 15.40 -33.36 -27.87
C ASN A 486 13.95 -33.22 -28.34
N ARG A 487 13.67 -32.14 -29.07
CA ARG A 487 12.32 -31.83 -29.56
C ARG A 487 11.73 -32.91 -30.47
N SER A 488 12.57 -33.57 -31.25
CA SER A 488 12.19 -34.69 -32.10
C SER A 488 11.70 -35.90 -31.28
N SER A 489 12.21 -36.13 -30.06
CA SER A 489 11.86 -37.31 -29.26
C SER A 489 10.43 -37.26 -28.71
N TRP A 490 9.86 -36.07 -28.56
CA TRP A 490 8.43 -35.88 -28.24
C TRP A 490 7.61 -35.40 -29.43
N ASN A 491 8.14 -35.50 -30.66
CA ASN A 491 7.49 -35.07 -31.90
C ASN A 491 6.92 -33.64 -31.81
N ALA A 492 7.76 -32.71 -31.36
CA ALA A 492 7.41 -31.30 -31.22
C ALA A 492 7.04 -30.70 -32.58
N ARG A 493 6.02 -29.85 -32.60
CA ARG A 493 5.76 -29.00 -33.78
C ARG A 493 6.93 -28.02 -33.96
N PRO A 494 7.26 -27.64 -35.21
CA PRO A 494 8.20 -26.56 -35.47
C PRO A 494 7.73 -25.26 -34.80
N TYR A 495 8.66 -24.53 -34.19
CA TYR A 495 8.37 -23.19 -33.68
C TYR A 495 8.15 -22.22 -34.84
N LYS A 496 7.33 -21.18 -34.65
CA LYS A 496 7.10 -20.11 -35.62
C LYS A 496 8.29 -19.14 -35.67
N SER A 497 8.81 -18.77 -34.50
CA SER A 497 10.04 -17.98 -34.34
C SER A 497 10.69 -18.23 -32.96
N ARG A 498 11.98 -17.91 -32.84
CA ARG A 498 12.75 -17.97 -31.59
C ARG A 498 13.57 -16.71 -31.41
N GLU A 499 13.33 -16.01 -30.30
CA GLU A 499 14.18 -14.92 -29.86
C GLU A 499 15.28 -15.51 -28.95
N LYS A 500 16.55 -15.16 -29.20
CA LYS A 500 17.67 -15.59 -28.36
C LYS A 500 17.85 -14.65 -27.17
N PHE A 501 18.39 -15.15 -26.06
CA PHE A 501 18.75 -14.29 -24.94
C PHE A 501 19.79 -13.23 -25.38
N ALA A 502 19.53 -11.97 -25.03
CA ALA A 502 20.48 -10.88 -25.29
C ALA A 502 21.79 -11.03 -24.48
N SER A 503 21.73 -11.71 -23.33
CA SER A 503 22.87 -12.00 -22.48
C SER A 503 22.66 -13.29 -21.69
N LEU A 504 23.69 -14.13 -21.62
CA LEU A 504 23.80 -15.30 -20.74
C LEU A 504 25.00 -15.11 -19.79
N PRO A 505 25.00 -15.73 -18.60
CA PRO A 505 23.97 -16.63 -18.05
C PRO A 505 22.70 -15.91 -17.58
N VAL A 506 21.57 -16.63 -17.55
CA VAL A 506 20.34 -16.12 -16.91
C VAL A 506 20.51 -16.01 -15.40
N THR A 507 19.83 -15.03 -14.79
CA THR A 507 19.89 -14.81 -13.34
C THR A 507 18.69 -15.39 -12.60
N TYR A 508 17.67 -15.88 -13.32
CA TYR A 508 16.43 -16.41 -12.74
C TYR A 508 16.08 -17.80 -13.29
N ILE A 509 15.43 -18.61 -12.46
CA ILE A 509 14.75 -19.85 -12.86
C ILE A 509 13.33 -19.77 -12.36
N VAL A 510 12.34 -19.92 -13.25
CA VAL A 510 10.91 -19.86 -12.89
C VAL A 510 10.28 -21.23 -13.07
N VAL A 511 9.73 -21.77 -11.97
CA VAL A 511 9.10 -23.10 -11.95
C VAL A 511 7.59 -22.99 -12.05
N HIS A 512 7.01 -23.81 -12.92
CA HIS A 512 5.57 -23.89 -13.17
C HIS A 512 5.08 -25.33 -12.99
N GLN A 513 3.84 -25.47 -12.53
CA GLN A 513 3.12 -26.74 -12.47
C GLN A 513 2.19 -26.88 -13.68
N LEU A 514 2.19 -28.06 -14.30
CA LEU A 514 1.39 -28.43 -15.46
C LEU A 514 0.67 -29.77 -15.19
N GLY A 515 -0.54 -29.92 -15.73
CA GLY A 515 -1.32 -31.18 -15.66
C GLY A 515 -2.09 -31.42 -14.34
N ASN A 516 -2.80 -32.55 -14.29
CA ASN A 516 -3.62 -32.98 -13.15
C ASN A 516 -2.79 -33.82 -12.15
N LEU A 517 -2.97 -33.57 -10.85
CA LEU A 517 -2.16 -34.08 -9.74
C LEU A 517 -2.36 -35.57 -9.39
N ASN A 518 -3.41 -36.20 -9.93
CA ASN A 518 -3.92 -37.48 -9.40
C ASN A 518 -3.71 -38.69 -10.34
N SER A 519 -3.03 -38.54 -11.48
CA SER A 519 -2.79 -39.64 -12.42
C SER A 519 -1.34 -40.10 -12.40
N ILE A 520 -1.13 -41.40 -12.21
CA ILE A 520 0.12 -42.07 -12.58
C ILE A 520 0.26 -41.96 -14.10
N MET A 521 1.33 -41.34 -14.59
CA MET A 521 1.55 -41.08 -16.02
C MET A 521 2.65 -42.01 -16.53
N ASN A 522 2.45 -42.66 -17.67
CA ASN A 522 3.54 -43.34 -18.37
C ASN A 522 4.29 -42.38 -19.33
N HIS A 523 5.37 -42.84 -19.95
CA HIS A 523 6.16 -42.07 -20.92
C HIS A 523 5.32 -41.40 -22.02
N GLN A 524 4.34 -42.14 -22.54
CA GLN A 524 3.51 -41.66 -23.64
C GLN A 524 2.53 -40.59 -23.16
N ASP A 525 2.03 -40.71 -21.93
CA ASP A 525 1.18 -39.69 -21.31
C ASP A 525 1.95 -38.39 -21.11
N CYS A 526 3.22 -38.45 -20.68
CA CYS A 526 4.10 -37.29 -20.60
C CYS A 526 4.24 -36.58 -21.96
N ILE A 527 4.53 -37.33 -23.02
CA ILE A 527 4.66 -36.77 -24.38
C ILE A 527 3.35 -36.15 -24.84
N ASN A 528 2.22 -36.81 -24.59
CA ASN A 528 0.91 -36.32 -24.98
C ASN A 528 0.57 -35.00 -24.26
N GLU A 529 0.84 -34.91 -22.96
CA GLU A 529 0.61 -33.68 -22.19
C GLU A 529 1.48 -32.52 -22.68
N ILE A 530 2.78 -32.77 -22.96
CA ILE A 530 3.67 -31.75 -23.52
C ILE A 530 3.14 -31.23 -24.87
N LYS A 531 2.69 -32.14 -25.74
CA LYS A 531 2.09 -31.77 -27.04
C LYS A 531 0.82 -30.95 -26.86
N GLU A 532 -0.05 -31.33 -25.94
CA GLU A 532 -1.27 -30.59 -25.66
C GLU A 532 -0.97 -29.18 -25.15
N VAL A 533 0.02 -29.02 -24.27
CA VAL A 533 0.48 -27.70 -23.82
C VAL A 533 1.01 -26.86 -25.00
N GLN A 534 1.81 -27.45 -25.89
CA GLN A 534 2.31 -26.77 -27.10
C GLN A 534 1.15 -26.36 -28.02
N ASN A 535 0.21 -27.27 -28.29
CA ASN A 535 -0.94 -27.03 -29.16
C ASN A 535 -1.81 -25.89 -28.61
N GLN A 536 -2.19 -25.96 -27.34
CA GLN A 536 -3.00 -24.91 -26.71
C GLN A 536 -2.31 -23.55 -26.76
N GLN A 537 -1.00 -23.48 -26.54
CA GLN A 537 -0.27 -22.22 -26.55
C GLN A 537 -0.10 -21.66 -27.98
N MET A 538 0.20 -22.50 -28.96
CA MET A 538 0.41 -22.07 -30.35
C MET A 538 -0.90 -21.77 -31.09
N ASP A 539 -1.95 -22.56 -30.83
CA ASP A 539 -3.21 -22.50 -31.56
C ASP A 539 -4.23 -21.58 -30.86
N ASN A 540 -4.37 -21.64 -29.53
CA ASN A 540 -5.34 -20.81 -28.81
C ASN A 540 -4.74 -19.46 -28.40
N ARG A 541 -3.54 -19.46 -27.79
CA ARG A 541 -2.87 -18.23 -27.34
C ARG A 541 -2.04 -17.55 -28.44
N LYS A 542 -1.94 -18.18 -29.61
CA LYS A 542 -1.19 -17.68 -30.77
C LYS A 542 0.31 -17.48 -30.51
N TRP A 543 0.88 -18.17 -29.53
CA TRP A 543 2.32 -18.08 -29.22
C TRP A 543 3.18 -18.69 -30.32
N GLU A 544 4.46 -18.31 -30.31
CA GLU A 544 5.46 -18.74 -31.29
C GLU A 544 5.91 -20.20 -31.10
N ASP A 545 5.87 -20.70 -29.87
CA ASP A 545 6.19 -22.06 -29.46
C ASP A 545 5.64 -22.31 -28.04
N ILE A 546 5.79 -23.52 -27.52
CA ILE A 546 5.60 -23.85 -26.11
C ILE A 546 6.35 -22.84 -25.21
N GLY A 547 5.73 -22.31 -24.16
CA GLY A 547 6.23 -21.18 -23.39
C GLY A 547 7.41 -21.51 -22.47
N PHE A 548 7.67 -22.79 -22.19
CA PHE A 548 8.70 -23.24 -21.26
C PHE A 548 10.02 -23.57 -21.97
N ASN A 549 11.14 -23.36 -21.30
CA ASN A 549 12.47 -23.74 -21.78
C ASN A 549 12.67 -25.26 -21.67
N PHE A 550 12.31 -25.83 -20.52
CA PHE A 550 12.38 -27.26 -20.25
C PHE A 550 11.09 -27.74 -19.60
N LEU A 551 10.75 -29.01 -19.85
CA LEU A 551 9.66 -29.70 -19.19
C LEU A 551 10.18 -30.94 -18.48
N LEU A 552 9.76 -31.16 -17.25
CA LEU A 552 10.07 -32.35 -16.46
C LEU A 552 8.80 -33.17 -16.32
N CYS A 553 8.92 -34.47 -16.56
CA CYS A 553 7.83 -35.40 -16.30
C CYS A 553 8.35 -36.58 -15.47
N ASP A 554 7.54 -36.97 -14.47
CA ASP A 554 7.75 -38.18 -13.69
C ASP A 554 6.91 -39.32 -14.29
N ASP A 555 7.58 -40.27 -14.93
CA ASP A 555 7.00 -41.48 -15.49
C ASP A 555 6.83 -42.56 -14.39
N SER A 556 5.78 -43.36 -14.53
CA SER A 556 5.51 -44.56 -13.74
C SER A 556 6.61 -45.62 -13.83
N ASP A 557 7.37 -45.67 -14.92
CA ASP A 557 8.42 -46.68 -15.17
C ASP A 557 9.79 -46.33 -14.53
N ASP A 558 9.79 -45.61 -13.41
CA ASP A 558 10.99 -45.23 -12.63
C ASP A 558 12.01 -44.34 -13.36
N GLN A 559 11.69 -43.78 -14.52
CA GLN A 559 12.57 -42.87 -15.27
C GLN A 559 12.14 -41.40 -15.14
N GLN A 560 13.09 -40.53 -14.84
CA GLN A 560 12.89 -39.07 -14.90
C GLN A 560 13.26 -38.60 -16.29
N GLN A 561 12.36 -37.90 -16.96
CA GLN A 561 12.65 -37.38 -18.29
C GLN A 561 12.52 -35.86 -18.34
N ILE A 562 13.59 -35.22 -18.80
CA ILE A 562 13.60 -33.80 -19.12
C ILE A 562 13.43 -33.69 -20.63
N TYR A 563 12.53 -32.82 -21.09
CA TYR A 563 12.27 -32.55 -22.50
C TYR A 563 12.62 -31.10 -22.83
N ILE A 564 13.25 -30.89 -24.00
CA ILE A 564 13.53 -29.56 -24.51
C ILE A 564 12.24 -28.92 -25.03
N GLY A 565 11.84 -27.81 -24.42
CA GLY A 565 10.87 -26.87 -24.98
C GLY A 565 11.61 -25.87 -25.87
N ARG A 566 11.78 -24.64 -25.38
CA ARG A 566 12.56 -23.60 -26.08
C ARG A 566 14.08 -23.73 -25.94
N GLY A 567 14.56 -24.54 -24.99
CA GLY A 567 15.99 -24.83 -24.82
C GLY A 567 16.76 -23.75 -24.05
N TRP A 568 18.09 -23.87 -24.04
CA TRP A 568 18.98 -23.07 -23.19
C TRP A 568 19.14 -21.63 -23.68
N LYS A 569 19.11 -21.43 -25.01
CA LYS A 569 19.53 -20.17 -25.64
C LYS A 569 18.37 -19.26 -26.06
N SER A 570 17.13 -19.72 -25.91
CA SER A 570 15.94 -19.02 -26.41
C SER A 570 15.07 -18.46 -25.27
N ILE A 571 14.51 -17.27 -25.49
CA ILE A 571 13.61 -16.60 -24.55
C ILE A 571 12.28 -17.37 -24.40
N GLY A 572 11.88 -17.54 -23.14
CA GLY A 572 10.60 -18.14 -22.73
C GLY A 572 9.36 -17.29 -23.05
N ALA A 573 8.18 -17.86 -22.84
CA ALA A 573 6.90 -17.13 -22.79
C ALA A 573 6.07 -17.56 -21.57
N HIS A 574 6.74 -17.80 -20.44
CA HIS A 574 6.17 -18.42 -19.25
C HIS A 574 5.92 -17.42 -18.11
N CYS A 575 6.66 -16.29 -18.04
CA CYS A 575 6.39 -15.22 -17.10
C CYS A 575 6.72 -13.81 -17.64
N ILE A 576 5.68 -12.98 -17.75
CA ILE A 576 5.76 -11.59 -18.20
C ILE A 576 6.75 -10.81 -17.31
N GLY A 577 7.68 -10.08 -17.94
CA GLY A 577 8.72 -9.31 -17.24
C GLY A 577 9.94 -10.11 -16.77
N TYR A 578 9.90 -11.45 -16.87
CA TYR A 578 11.01 -12.34 -16.51
C TYR A 578 11.54 -13.17 -17.69
N ASN A 579 10.71 -13.43 -18.70
CA ASN A 579 11.09 -14.18 -19.91
C ASN A 579 12.50 -13.87 -20.47
N PRO A 580 12.95 -12.59 -20.60
CA PRO A 580 14.26 -12.29 -21.18
C PRO A 580 15.47 -12.55 -20.26
N ARG A 581 15.25 -12.93 -19.01
CA ARG A 581 16.30 -13.11 -17.98
C ARG A 581 16.12 -14.38 -17.14
N SER A 582 15.24 -15.28 -17.56
CA SER A 582 14.93 -16.52 -16.84
C SER A 582 14.76 -17.71 -17.76
N LEU A 583 15.10 -18.90 -17.25
CA LEU A 583 14.61 -20.16 -17.85
C LEU A 583 13.33 -20.59 -17.14
N GLY A 584 12.31 -20.92 -17.93
CA GLY A 584 11.05 -21.48 -17.45
C GLY A 584 11.05 -23.00 -17.45
N ILE A 585 10.74 -23.59 -16.31
CA ILE A 585 10.70 -25.05 -16.13
C ILE A 585 9.27 -25.46 -15.78
N GLY A 586 8.62 -26.21 -16.67
CA GLY A 586 7.29 -26.77 -16.45
C GLY A 586 7.37 -28.20 -15.91
N ILE A 587 6.75 -28.48 -14.76
CA ILE A 587 6.70 -29.81 -14.16
C ILE A 587 5.33 -30.41 -14.43
N ILE A 588 5.30 -31.56 -15.11
CA ILE A 588 4.10 -32.31 -15.47
C ILE A 588 3.91 -33.43 -14.45
N GLY A 589 2.76 -33.45 -13.78
CA GLY A 589 2.39 -34.48 -12.80
C GLY A 589 2.70 -34.12 -11.34
N ASN A 590 3.03 -35.13 -10.51
CA ASN A 590 3.23 -34.96 -9.08
C ASN A 590 4.65 -34.46 -8.73
N TYR A 591 4.74 -33.17 -8.45
CA TYR A 591 5.99 -32.47 -8.11
C TYR A 591 6.60 -32.84 -6.76
N THR A 592 5.87 -33.47 -5.83
CA THR A 592 6.40 -33.84 -4.50
C THR A 592 7.20 -35.15 -4.51
N SER A 593 7.41 -35.74 -5.68
CA SER A 593 8.18 -36.98 -5.77
C SER A 593 9.69 -36.69 -5.66
N ILE A 594 10.42 -37.54 -4.94
CA ILE A 594 11.89 -37.50 -4.83
C ILE A 594 12.55 -37.57 -6.23
N LYS A 595 11.85 -38.11 -7.22
CA LYS A 595 12.37 -38.29 -8.57
C LYS A 595 12.46 -36.95 -9.31
N SER A 596 11.38 -36.17 -9.44
CA SER A 596 11.42 -34.86 -10.10
C SER A 596 12.48 -33.92 -9.51
N LEU A 597 12.69 -33.96 -8.18
CA LEU A 597 13.71 -33.17 -7.50
C LEU A 597 15.13 -33.45 -8.01
N LYS A 598 15.47 -34.72 -8.27
CA LYS A 598 16.79 -35.13 -8.73
C LYS A 598 17.05 -34.67 -10.17
N ALA A 599 16.10 -34.86 -11.08
CA ALA A 599 16.24 -34.41 -12.47
C ALA A 599 16.36 -32.89 -12.55
N PHE A 600 15.55 -32.18 -11.76
CA PHE A 600 15.62 -30.73 -11.65
C PHE A 600 17.00 -30.27 -11.16
N LYS A 601 17.51 -30.90 -10.08
CA LYS A 601 18.86 -30.61 -9.54
C LYS A 601 19.92 -30.73 -10.64
N LEU A 602 19.95 -31.87 -11.31
CA LEU A 602 20.94 -32.18 -12.33
C LEU A 602 20.82 -31.21 -13.52
N LEU A 603 19.61 -30.84 -13.93
CA LEU A 603 19.38 -29.86 -14.99
C LEU A 603 20.01 -28.51 -14.64
N ILE A 604 19.77 -28.00 -13.43
CA ILE A 604 20.31 -26.72 -12.97
C ILE A 604 21.85 -26.77 -12.88
N GLN A 605 22.41 -27.84 -12.31
CA GLN A 605 23.86 -28.03 -12.25
C GLN A 605 24.49 -27.97 -13.64
N CYS A 606 23.86 -28.58 -14.63
CA CYS A 606 24.33 -28.52 -16.01
C CYS A 606 24.26 -27.12 -16.61
N GLY A 607 23.17 -26.39 -16.37
CA GLY A 607 23.08 -24.99 -16.80
C GLY A 607 24.16 -24.10 -16.18
N ILE A 608 24.50 -24.33 -14.91
CA ILE A 608 25.59 -23.62 -14.24
C ILE A 608 26.96 -24.00 -14.85
N MET A 609 27.20 -25.29 -15.09
CA MET A 609 28.45 -25.78 -15.71
C MET A 609 28.63 -25.23 -17.13
N LYS A 610 27.54 -25.06 -17.89
CA LYS A 610 27.55 -24.48 -19.24
C LYS A 610 27.60 -22.95 -19.26
N ASN A 611 27.59 -22.31 -18.09
CA ASN A 611 27.45 -20.84 -17.95
C ASN A 611 26.18 -20.30 -18.64
N ASP A 612 25.11 -21.10 -18.63
CA ASP A 612 23.76 -20.73 -19.07
C ASP A 612 22.93 -20.22 -17.89
N ILE A 613 23.23 -20.68 -16.68
CA ILE A 613 22.62 -20.24 -15.42
C ILE A 613 23.72 -19.65 -14.53
N MET A 614 23.45 -18.49 -13.93
CA MET A 614 24.42 -17.83 -13.07
C MET A 614 24.55 -18.63 -11.76
N LYS A 615 25.75 -18.80 -11.22
CA LYS A 615 25.94 -19.59 -9.98
C LYS A 615 24.98 -19.15 -8.87
N ASN A 616 24.89 -17.85 -8.60
CA ASN A 616 23.98 -17.24 -7.63
C ASN A 616 22.59 -16.90 -8.21
N PHE A 617 22.06 -17.73 -9.11
CA PHE A 617 20.73 -17.52 -9.68
C PHE A 617 19.64 -17.45 -8.60
N THR A 618 18.54 -16.82 -8.97
CA THR A 618 17.31 -16.73 -8.16
C THR A 618 16.28 -17.73 -8.67
N LEU A 619 15.93 -18.71 -7.84
CA LEU A 619 14.80 -19.61 -8.09
C LEU A 619 13.50 -18.94 -7.67
N VAL A 620 12.44 -19.08 -8.48
CA VAL A 620 11.11 -18.54 -8.17
C VAL A 620 10.00 -19.49 -8.63
N GLY A 621 8.93 -19.58 -7.84
CA GLY A 621 7.70 -20.26 -8.24
C GLY A 621 6.73 -19.32 -8.93
N HIS A 622 6.05 -19.80 -9.97
CA HIS A 622 4.87 -19.14 -10.50
C HIS A 622 3.70 -19.20 -9.49
N ARG A 623 2.69 -18.31 -9.59
CA ARG A 623 1.57 -18.17 -8.63
C ARG A 623 0.88 -19.49 -8.26
N ASN A 624 0.73 -20.40 -9.22
CA ASN A 624 0.08 -21.71 -9.05
C ASN A 624 1.05 -22.83 -8.62
N SER A 625 2.28 -22.49 -8.26
CA SER A 625 3.37 -23.43 -7.98
C SER A 625 4.05 -23.14 -6.64
N ARG A 626 3.36 -22.44 -5.73
CA ARG A 626 3.87 -22.05 -4.41
C ARG A 626 4.37 -23.25 -3.61
N ASN A 627 3.57 -24.32 -3.54
CA ASN A 627 3.93 -25.55 -2.83
C ASN A 627 5.10 -26.27 -3.50
N ILE A 628 5.21 -26.22 -4.84
CA ILE A 628 6.35 -26.77 -5.58
C ILE A 628 7.63 -26.00 -5.23
N TYR A 629 7.57 -24.68 -5.33
CA TYR A 629 8.72 -23.81 -5.13
C TYR A 629 9.27 -23.92 -3.71
N GLU A 630 8.40 -23.90 -2.70
CA GLU A 630 8.80 -24.05 -1.30
C GLU A 630 9.38 -25.46 -1.04
N TYR A 631 8.81 -26.51 -1.63
CA TYR A 631 9.32 -27.89 -1.52
C TYR A 631 10.71 -28.07 -2.17
N TYR A 632 10.92 -27.51 -3.36
CA TYR A 632 12.23 -27.59 -4.05
C TYR A 632 13.28 -26.76 -3.31
N LEU A 633 12.92 -25.57 -2.82
CA LEU A 633 13.83 -24.76 -1.99
C LEU A 633 14.25 -25.49 -0.71
N GLU A 634 13.33 -26.14 -0.01
CA GLU A 634 13.65 -26.88 1.22
C GLU A 634 14.60 -28.06 0.92
N TYR A 635 14.36 -28.78 -0.17
CA TYR A 635 15.27 -29.84 -0.63
C TYR A 635 16.67 -29.30 -0.94
N PHE A 636 16.78 -28.17 -1.64
CA PHE A 636 18.07 -27.57 -2.00
C PHE A 636 18.78 -26.84 -0.85
N ARG A 637 18.06 -26.37 0.18
CA ARG A 637 18.69 -25.76 1.38
C ARG A 637 19.53 -26.76 2.16
N ASN A 638 19.18 -28.05 2.11
CA ASN A 638 19.90 -29.12 2.78
C ASN A 638 21.04 -29.70 1.93
N ASP A 639 21.25 -29.18 0.72
CA ASP A 639 22.18 -29.70 -0.28
C ASP A 639 23.33 -28.71 -0.51
N THR A 640 24.49 -29.00 0.10
CA THR A 640 25.65 -28.10 0.13
C THR A 640 26.36 -27.93 -1.23
N ASP A 641 25.98 -28.68 -2.26
CA ASP A 641 26.65 -28.68 -3.57
C ASP A 641 26.12 -27.61 -4.54
N LEU A 642 24.99 -26.95 -4.23
CA LEU A 642 24.41 -25.89 -5.05
C LEU A 642 24.48 -24.53 -4.35
N GLN A 643 25.42 -23.68 -4.78
CA GLN A 643 25.56 -22.30 -4.27
C GLN A 643 24.58 -21.33 -4.97
N TYR A 644 23.31 -21.29 -4.57
CA TYR A 644 22.31 -20.32 -5.08
C TYR A 644 22.07 -19.16 -4.10
N ASN A 645 21.49 -18.05 -4.57
CA ASN A 645 21.27 -16.88 -3.72
C ASN A 645 20.03 -17.05 -2.83
N ASN A 646 20.24 -17.32 -1.54
CA ASN A 646 19.19 -17.44 -0.53
C ASN A 646 18.49 -16.10 -0.19
N GLN A 647 18.98 -14.96 -0.68
CA GLN A 647 18.37 -13.63 -0.49
C GLN A 647 17.22 -13.33 -1.46
N ALA A 648 16.88 -14.26 -2.35
CA ALA A 648 15.70 -14.15 -3.18
C ALA A 648 14.44 -14.42 -2.34
N SER A 649 13.98 -13.35 -1.71
CA SER A 649 12.60 -13.07 -1.26
C SER A 649 11.54 -14.00 -1.85
N LYS A 650 10.55 -14.34 -1.03
CA LYS A 650 9.20 -14.85 -1.38
C LYS A 650 8.44 -13.89 -2.33
N LYS A 651 9.07 -13.47 -3.41
CA LYS A 651 8.46 -12.66 -4.47
C LYS A 651 7.62 -13.60 -5.31
N GLN A 652 6.32 -13.60 -5.03
CA GLN A 652 5.34 -14.03 -6.02
C GLN A 652 5.41 -13.06 -7.19
N PHE A 653 5.68 -13.58 -8.38
CA PHE A 653 5.52 -12.79 -9.59
C PHE A 653 4.11 -12.98 -10.13
N TRP A 654 3.39 -11.85 -10.22
CA TRP A 654 2.18 -11.73 -11.01
C TRP A 654 2.57 -11.82 -12.49
N CYS A 655 2.57 -13.03 -13.05
CA CYS A 655 2.58 -13.20 -14.49
C CYS A 655 1.10 -13.37 -14.87
N ALA A 656 0.52 -12.28 -15.40
CA ALA A 656 -0.88 -12.19 -15.80
C ALA A 656 -1.23 -13.18 -16.92
#